data_AF-A0A496XXA2-F1
#
_entry.id   AF-A0A496XXA2-F1
#
_cell.length_a   1.000
_cell.length_b   1.000
_cell.length_c   1.000
_cell.angle_alpha   90.00
_cell.angle_beta   90.00
_cell.angle_gamma   90.00
#
_symmetry.space_group_name_H-M   'P 1'
#
loop_
_entity.id
_entity.type
_entity.pdbx_description
1 polymer ?
#
loop_
_entity_poly.entity_id
_entity_poly.type
_entity_poly.pdbx_seq_one_letter_code
_entity_poly.pdbx_strand_id
1 'polypeptide(L)'
;MIFRYSFVFLILTSLILNSCSKDSQYNNAKTSNDTNDTQPTTVQAPNISGSINIINGNFDTPISIWTPINSSPNAVDSWSISPAISCGLNFDTTTGKISGTPNCADEMFFEIWAINTGGISTKTVVVRINKATQTIDADIDRTVGISNATFTQDILTNGAGSGAISYKISDDTIATINPSTSLVAFIKAGVVTITATKASDSNYLETTDSYMLTIFDDEKPTLSMVSISSNNILNANSFAKESDAIKVKFNSTEPLNVSTINATISGRVTSIGDRGDSDETTFDATITMIESDIEGNITFNITGFEDIQGNIGNTVSSTTDSSSIVYDKTAPVITTTNNITIDENIKLITTIVAHDNIALPSSPYSLDGANYDNQFIIINQTNSELSFKIKPNYEAPKDDNKDNIYEIFFKTTDKAGNETNTTLRVFIANIAEPLISKWSVLTGDTITISASVNWGIDYDILWGDGSSDMGVATRNYSHTYANTGIYIVTINRKFPGFKFNNSSQKDKIIFIEQWGDIALKSMNTVFYGCSNLQINATDSPNLQSTTSMERAFKNATNISADINHWDTSRITNMKEAFYGATNFNSDLNNWNMSNVLNTSSMFYGATSFNGKIDKWNTANITTMDRMFNGATSFNQDISSWNVSQVTNMANMFRGATSFDQNLASWNISSVTNINNFLRGATMSTQNYSNTLVGWSSLSPQIGESFHGGNSKYNTNGQIARDDIVNNLAGI
;
A
#
# COMPACT_ATOMS: atom_id res chain seq x y z
N MET A 1 21.98 8.69 79.21
CA MET A 1 21.72 8.91 80.65
C MET A 1 23.07 9.18 81.30
N ILE A 2 23.17 10.35 81.94
CA ILE A 2 24.36 10.94 82.58
C ILE A 2 24.80 10.12 83.81
N PHE A 3 26.10 10.07 84.11
CA PHE A 3 26.78 10.29 85.42
C PHE A 3 28.23 9.77 85.30
N ARG A 4 29.28 10.60 85.14
CA ARG A 4 30.01 11.43 86.14
C ARG A 4 30.35 10.69 87.45
N TYR A 5 31.65 10.63 87.77
CA TYR A 5 32.38 11.22 88.94
C TYR A 5 33.79 10.56 88.98
N SER A 6 34.92 11.28 88.83
CA SER A 6 35.62 12.14 89.82
C SER A 6 36.08 11.34 91.06
N PHE A 7 37.28 11.44 91.64
CA PHE A 7 38.34 12.46 91.69
C PHE A 7 39.62 11.77 92.27
N VAL A 8 40.85 11.99 91.78
CA VAL A 8 41.89 12.98 92.19
C VAL A 8 42.61 12.67 93.52
N PHE A 9 43.92 13.04 93.52
CA PHE A 9 44.82 13.47 94.62
C PHE A 9 46.01 12.50 94.88
N LEU A 10 47.29 12.90 94.92
CA LEU A 10 47.97 14.19 94.76
C LEU A 10 49.52 14.01 94.95
N ILE A 11 50.34 14.78 94.21
CA ILE A 11 51.46 15.66 94.70
C ILE A 11 52.73 15.02 95.33
N LEU A 12 53.97 15.51 95.19
CA LEU A 12 54.56 16.79 94.73
C LEU A 12 56.08 16.54 94.47
N THR A 13 56.67 17.26 93.49
CA THR A 13 57.92 18.07 93.54
C THR A 13 59.17 17.59 94.31
N SER A 14 60.42 17.94 93.98
CA SER A 14 61.05 18.74 92.93
C SER A 14 62.54 18.87 93.27
N LEU A 15 63.35 19.12 92.24
CA LEU A 15 64.45 20.10 92.19
C LEU A 15 65.82 19.82 92.86
N ILE A 16 66.84 20.17 92.05
CA ILE A 16 68.08 20.91 92.35
C ILE A 16 69.40 20.11 92.58
N LEU A 17 70.19 20.12 91.49
CA LEU A 17 71.54 20.70 91.32
C LEU A 17 72.74 20.25 92.18
N ASN A 18 73.77 19.86 91.41
CA ASN A 18 75.17 20.30 91.45
C ASN A 18 76.05 20.04 92.68
N SER A 19 77.02 19.16 92.42
CA SER A 19 78.44 19.52 92.21
C SER A 19 79.46 19.20 93.31
N CYS A 20 80.46 18.45 92.84
CA CYS A 20 81.90 18.72 92.92
C CYS A 20 82.76 18.28 94.11
N SER A 21 83.85 17.61 93.69
CA SER A 21 85.23 17.78 94.16
C SER A 21 85.59 17.05 95.46
N LYS A 22 86.81 16.56 95.70
CA LYS A 22 88.02 16.25 94.92
C LYS A 22 88.99 15.63 95.95
N ASP A 23 89.97 14.88 95.42
CA ASP A 23 91.32 14.70 95.99
C ASP A 23 91.43 13.96 97.34
N SER A 24 92.50 13.23 97.65
CA SER A 24 93.60 12.58 96.94
C SER A 24 94.46 11.93 98.04
N GLN A 25 95.37 11.04 97.62
CA GLN A 25 96.67 10.79 98.24
C GLN A 25 96.89 9.65 99.27
N TYR A 26 97.89 8.83 98.87
CA TYR A 26 99.08 8.35 99.58
C TYR A 26 99.00 7.00 100.32
N ASN A 27 99.72 5.98 99.83
CA ASN A 27 101.16 5.66 100.06
C ASN A 27 101.41 5.21 101.52
N ASN A 28 102.15 4.16 101.85
CA ASN A 28 103.34 3.62 101.20
C ASN A 28 103.73 2.27 101.86
N ALA A 29 104.57 1.52 101.15
CA ALA A 29 105.69 0.70 101.68
C ALA A 29 105.45 -0.73 102.22
N LYS A 30 105.82 -1.67 101.34
CA LYS A 30 107.00 -2.57 101.42
C LYS A 30 107.01 -3.80 102.35
N THR A 31 107.28 -4.90 101.64
CA THR A 31 108.23 -6.01 101.89
C THR A 31 107.83 -7.19 102.76
N SER A 32 108.09 -8.37 102.17
CA SER A 32 108.63 -9.59 102.77
C SER A 32 107.63 -10.57 103.39
N ASN A 33 107.20 -11.56 102.60
CA ASN A 33 107.14 -12.94 103.08
C ASN A 33 108.27 -13.68 102.38
N ASP A 34 109.28 -14.09 103.15
CA ASP A 34 110.23 -15.11 102.76
C ASP A 34 110.44 -15.92 104.05
N THR A 35 109.99 -17.17 104.14
CA THR A 35 109.54 -18.09 103.08
C THR A 35 108.44 -19.01 103.57
N ASN A 36 107.38 -18.51 104.21
CA ASN A 36 106.51 -19.39 104.99
C ASN A 36 105.05 -18.94 105.03
N ASP A 37 104.23 -19.99 105.11
CA ASP A 37 102.92 -20.05 105.76
C ASP A 37 101.67 -19.97 104.87
N THR A 38 100.79 -20.90 105.23
CA THR A 38 99.48 -21.34 104.77
C THR A 38 98.45 -20.24 104.54
N GLN A 39 97.46 -20.47 103.66
CA GLN A 39 96.04 -20.01 103.77
C GLN A 39 95.21 -20.35 102.48
N PRO A 40 93.86 -20.43 102.58
CA PRO A 40 92.96 -21.16 101.69
C PRO A 40 92.47 -20.35 100.47
N THR A 41 92.15 -21.05 99.38
CA THR A 41 91.61 -20.48 98.13
C THR A 41 90.17 -19.97 98.29
N THR A 42 89.95 -18.67 98.05
CA THR A 42 88.63 -18.01 97.98
C THR A 42 87.96 -18.21 96.61
N VAL A 43 86.66 -18.56 96.57
CA VAL A 43 85.83 -18.74 95.36
C VAL A 43 85.49 -17.38 94.72
N GLN A 44 85.59 -17.24 93.39
CA GLN A 44 85.27 -16.00 92.67
C GLN A 44 83.77 -15.92 92.30
N ALA A 45 83.18 -14.73 92.42
CA ALA A 45 81.80 -14.46 91.98
C ALA A 45 81.60 -14.78 90.48
N PRO A 46 80.37 -15.09 90.04
CA PRO A 46 80.05 -15.22 88.61
C PRO A 46 80.28 -13.91 87.86
N ASN A 47 80.45 -13.96 86.53
CA ASN A 47 80.46 -12.77 85.68
C ASN A 47 79.62 -13.00 84.42
N ILE A 48 78.42 -12.40 84.38
CA ILE A 48 77.46 -12.57 83.28
C ILE A 48 77.38 -11.38 82.32
N SER A 49 78.30 -10.42 82.44
CA SER A 49 78.29 -9.17 81.67
C SER A 49 78.36 -9.39 80.15
N GLY A 50 78.99 -10.48 79.69
CA GLY A 50 79.12 -10.87 78.28
C GLY A 50 77.86 -11.46 77.64
N SER A 51 76.77 -11.65 78.40
CA SER A 51 75.50 -12.16 77.85
C SER A 51 74.79 -11.12 76.98
N ILE A 52 74.12 -11.58 75.92
CA ILE A 52 73.27 -10.74 75.04
C ILE A 52 72.13 -10.12 75.86
N ASN A 53 71.85 -8.83 75.69
CA ASN A 53 70.85 -8.10 76.48
C ASN A 53 69.50 -7.91 75.79
N ILE A 54 69.30 -8.43 74.57
CA ILE A 54 68.02 -8.34 73.84
C ILE A 54 67.67 -9.69 73.22
N ILE A 55 66.44 -10.14 73.43
CA ILE A 55 65.82 -11.30 72.79
C ILE A 55 64.70 -10.78 71.91
N ASN A 56 64.70 -11.14 70.63
CA ASN A 56 63.59 -10.85 69.72
C ASN A 56 62.84 -12.15 69.39
N GLY A 57 61.52 -12.08 69.41
CA GLY A 57 60.62 -13.16 69.04
C GLY A 57 59.37 -12.63 68.35
N ASN A 58 58.54 -13.54 67.86
CA ASN A 58 57.22 -13.22 67.35
C ASN A 58 56.18 -13.98 68.17
N PHE A 59 54.98 -13.42 68.26
CA PHE A 59 53.83 -14.08 68.89
C PHE A 59 53.66 -15.50 68.32
N ASP A 60 53.34 -16.46 69.19
CA ASP A 60 53.05 -17.87 68.83
C ASP A 60 54.21 -18.62 68.13
N THR A 61 55.42 -18.05 68.11
CA THR A 61 56.63 -18.69 67.57
C THR A 61 57.66 -18.89 68.67
N PRO A 62 58.15 -20.13 68.93
CA PRO A 62 59.15 -20.36 69.95
C PRO A 62 60.36 -19.43 69.79
N ILE A 63 60.73 -18.71 70.86
CA ILE A 63 61.96 -17.91 70.82
C ILE A 63 63.17 -18.83 70.78
N SER A 64 64.23 -18.38 70.10
CA SER A 64 65.54 -19.01 70.23
C SER A 64 65.97 -19.01 71.69
N ILE A 65 66.36 -20.18 72.21
CA ILE A 65 66.76 -20.34 73.63
C ILE A 65 67.91 -19.39 73.92
N TRP A 66 67.66 -18.40 74.77
CA TRP A 66 68.68 -17.50 75.25
C TRP A 66 69.42 -18.16 76.42
N THR A 67 70.74 -18.20 76.34
CA THR A 67 71.60 -18.81 77.36
C THR A 67 72.57 -17.77 77.91
N PRO A 68 72.61 -17.54 79.23
CA PRO A 68 73.56 -16.61 79.83
C PRO A 68 74.99 -17.18 79.77
N ILE A 69 75.97 -16.30 79.56
CA ILE A 69 77.39 -16.64 79.51
C ILE A 69 78.03 -16.24 80.83
N ASN A 70 78.56 -17.20 81.60
CA ASN A 70 79.40 -16.93 82.76
C ASN A 70 80.89 -17.04 82.37
N SER A 71 81.64 -15.95 82.44
CA SER A 71 83.06 -15.89 82.10
C SER A 71 84.00 -16.10 83.30
N SER A 72 83.47 -16.42 84.48
CA SER A 72 84.23 -16.79 85.68
C SER A 72 84.56 -18.29 85.68
N PRO A 73 85.74 -18.73 86.20
CA PRO A 73 86.11 -20.14 86.26
C PRO A 73 85.27 -20.97 87.24
N ASN A 74 84.55 -20.33 88.16
CA ASN A 74 83.65 -21.00 89.11
C ASN A 74 82.22 -21.09 88.56
N ALA A 75 81.57 -22.23 88.77
CA ALA A 75 80.18 -22.45 88.38
C ALA A 75 79.20 -21.53 89.13
N VAL A 76 78.02 -21.35 88.57
CA VAL A 76 76.91 -20.62 89.20
C VAL A 76 76.07 -21.61 89.99
N ASP A 77 75.83 -21.32 91.27
CA ASP A 77 75.06 -22.20 92.16
C ASP A 77 73.55 -22.00 91.98
N SER A 78 73.11 -20.78 91.68
CA SER A 78 71.69 -20.47 91.44
C SER A 78 71.48 -19.29 90.50
N TRP A 79 70.38 -19.36 89.75
CA TRP A 79 69.91 -18.29 88.87
C TRP A 79 68.53 -17.78 89.31
N SER A 80 68.31 -16.47 89.23
CA SER A 80 67.00 -15.86 89.45
C SER A 80 66.73 -14.72 88.46
N ILE A 81 65.45 -14.37 88.30
CA ILE A 81 64.97 -13.33 87.38
C ILE A 81 63.89 -12.50 88.06
N SER A 82 63.83 -11.18 87.78
CA SER A 82 62.75 -10.29 88.21
C SER A 82 62.42 -9.24 87.14
N PRO A 83 61.13 -8.91 86.93
CA PRO A 83 59.95 -9.56 87.51
C PRO A 83 59.83 -11.03 87.05
N ALA A 84 58.92 -11.80 87.67
CA ALA A 84 58.68 -13.18 87.25
C ALA A 84 58.34 -13.24 85.76
N ILE A 85 58.95 -14.18 85.03
CA ILE A 85 58.76 -14.27 83.59
C ILE A 85 57.31 -14.65 83.26
N SER A 86 56.74 -13.99 82.25
CA SER A 86 55.36 -14.16 81.80
C SER A 86 55.29 -14.28 80.27
N CYS A 87 54.09 -14.16 79.69
CA CYS A 87 53.91 -14.18 78.24
C CYS A 87 54.31 -15.53 77.59
N GLY A 88 54.06 -16.67 78.25
CA GLY A 88 54.39 -18.00 77.70
C GLY A 88 55.88 -18.34 77.63
N LEU A 89 56.72 -17.44 78.15
CA LEU A 89 58.15 -17.65 78.32
C LEU A 89 58.45 -18.30 79.68
N ASN A 90 59.55 -19.03 79.73
CA ASN A 90 60.03 -19.77 80.89
C ASN A 90 61.50 -19.45 81.15
N PHE A 91 61.83 -19.32 82.44
CA PHE A 91 63.18 -19.12 82.93
C PHE A 91 63.61 -20.34 83.74
N ASP A 92 64.66 -21.00 83.30
CA ASP A 92 65.23 -22.13 84.00
C ASP A 92 66.14 -21.64 85.14
N THR A 93 65.72 -21.81 86.39
CA THR A 93 66.46 -21.35 87.58
C THR A 93 67.75 -22.14 87.84
N THR A 94 67.95 -23.28 87.19
CA THR A 94 69.16 -24.09 87.29
C THR A 94 70.21 -23.66 86.26
N THR A 95 69.80 -23.26 85.06
CA THR A 95 70.72 -22.91 83.97
C THR A 95 70.74 -21.44 83.56
N GLY A 96 69.78 -20.65 84.05
CA GLY A 96 69.57 -19.25 83.71
C GLY A 96 69.00 -19.00 82.32
N LYS A 97 68.59 -20.05 81.60
CA LYS A 97 68.10 -19.95 80.21
C LYS A 97 66.69 -19.37 80.14
N ILE A 98 66.44 -18.53 79.13
CA ILE A 98 65.09 -18.07 78.76
C ILE A 98 64.67 -18.79 77.48
N SER A 99 63.49 -19.40 77.50
CA SER A 99 62.91 -20.15 76.37
C SER A 99 61.38 -20.08 76.42
N GLY A 100 60.70 -20.65 75.43
CA GLY A 100 59.24 -20.75 75.42
C GLY A 100 58.64 -20.16 74.16
N THR A 101 57.31 -20.25 74.07
CA THR A 101 56.53 -19.73 72.94
C THR A 101 55.72 -18.54 73.46
N PRO A 102 56.01 -17.32 72.97
CA PRO A 102 55.30 -16.14 73.42
C PRO A 102 53.80 -16.23 73.16
N ASN A 103 52.98 -15.96 74.17
CA ASN A 103 51.52 -15.88 74.04
C ASN A 103 50.98 -14.45 74.17
N CYS A 104 51.85 -13.46 73.97
CA CYS A 104 51.51 -12.04 73.88
C CYS A 104 52.52 -11.33 72.96
N ALA A 105 52.10 -10.27 72.27
CA ALA A 105 53.02 -9.39 71.53
C ALA A 105 53.29 -8.13 72.36
N ASP A 106 54.46 -8.07 73.02
CA ASP A 106 54.84 -6.99 73.93
C ASP A 106 56.36 -6.86 74.08
N GLU A 107 56.83 -5.76 74.66
CA GLU A 107 58.24 -5.52 75.02
C GLU A 107 58.41 -5.52 76.55
N MET A 108 59.14 -6.51 77.07
CA MET A 108 59.34 -6.75 78.50
C MET A 108 60.81 -6.54 78.91
N PHE A 109 61.03 -6.15 80.17
CA PHE A 109 62.36 -5.91 80.74
C PHE A 109 62.58 -6.78 81.98
N PHE A 110 63.69 -7.52 82.02
CA PHE A 110 64.05 -8.40 83.13
C PHE A 110 65.46 -8.14 83.64
N GLU A 111 65.68 -8.29 84.95
CA GLU A 111 67.00 -8.38 85.56
C GLU A 111 67.28 -9.83 85.97
N ILE A 112 68.43 -10.36 85.52
CA ILE A 112 68.87 -11.74 85.78
C ILE A 112 70.05 -11.71 86.74
N TRP A 113 70.00 -12.55 87.77
CA TRP A 113 71.06 -12.71 88.76
C TRP A 113 71.69 -14.11 88.68
N ALA A 114 73.02 -14.15 88.68
CA ALA A 114 73.84 -15.35 88.85
C ALA A 114 74.55 -15.28 90.20
N ILE A 115 74.41 -16.32 91.03
CA ILE A 115 74.89 -16.33 92.42
C ILE A 115 75.75 -17.57 92.66
N ASN A 116 76.90 -17.40 93.29
CA ASN A 116 77.66 -18.50 93.93
C ASN A 116 78.23 -18.05 95.29
N THR A 117 78.91 -18.94 96.01
CA THR A 117 79.51 -18.62 97.33
C THR A 117 80.54 -17.49 97.29
N GLY A 118 81.04 -17.11 96.10
CA GLY A 118 81.96 -15.99 95.87
C GLY A 118 81.30 -14.64 95.60
N GLY A 119 79.99 -14.58 95.33
CA GLY A 119 79.23 -13.33 95.14
C GLY A 119 78.11 -13.40 94.09
N ILE A 120 77.56 -12.23 93.73
CA ILE A 120 76.41 -12.07 92.81
C ILE A 120 76.83 -11.24 91.60
N SER A 121 76.35 -11.61 90.41
CA SER A 121 76.45 -10.81 89.18
C SER A 121 75.07 -10.64 88.54
N THR A 122 74.79 -9.45 87.98
CA THR A 122 73.46 -9.09 87.45
C THR A 122 73.54 -8.61 85.99
N LYS A 123 72.46 -8.81 85.23
CA LYS A 123 72.34 -8.34 83.84
C LYS A 123 70.88 -8.05 83.48
N THR A 124 70.61 -6.89 82.88
CA THR A 124 69.30 -6.58 82.29
C THR A 124 69.16 -7.20 80.90
N VAL A 125 68.03 -7.85 80.65
CA VAL A 125 67.65 -8.46 79.36
C VAL A 125 66.28 -7.92 78.94
N VAL A 126 66.18 -7.42 77.71
CA VAL A 126 64.93 -6.98 77.08
C VAL A 126 64.40 -8.10 76.20
N VAL A 127 63.11 -8.42 76.31
CA VAL A 127 62.45 -9.39 75.44
C VAL A 127 61.37 -8.69 74.63
N ARG A 128 61.58 -8.60 73.32
CA ARG A 128 60.63 -8.00 72.37
C ARG A 128 59.92 -9.08 71.59
N ILE A 129 58.60 -9.12 71.71
CA ILE A 129 57.75 -10.03 70.93
C ILE A 129 56.91 -9.22 69.94
N ASN A 130 57.21 -9.35 68.65
CA ASN A 130 56.45 -8.71 67.59
C ASN A 130 55.14 -9.47 67.31
N LYS A 131 54.16 -8.77 66.71
CA LYS A 131 52.95 -9.41 66.17
C LYS A 131 53.31 -10.45 65.12
N ALA A 132 52.56 -11.55 65.08
CA ALA A 132 52.72 -12.58 64.06
C ALA A 132 51.93 -12.24 62.79
N THR A 133 52.33 -12.82 61.67
CA THR A 133 51.48 -12.82 60.46
C THR A 133 50.40 -13.88 60.65
N GLN A 134 49.13 -13.53 60.49
CA GLN A 134 48.03 -14.50 60.52
C GLN A 134 47.88 -15.19 59.16
N THR A 135 47.42 -16.44 59.17
CA THR A 135 47.00 -17.14 57.96
C THR A 135 45.51 -16.88 57.70
N ILE A 136 45.17 -16.64 56.44
CA ILE A 136 43.81 -16.76 55.92
C ILE A 136 43.94 -17.73 54.75
N ASP A 137 43.00 -18.67 54.63
CA ASP A 137 42.94 -19.62 53.52
C ASP A 137 41.80 -19.13 52.63
N ALA A 138 42.09 -18.60 51.44
CA ALA A 138 41.03 -18.28 50.49
C ALA A 138 40.28 -19.56 50.06
N ASP A 139 39.08 -19.36 49.52
CA ASP A 139 38.36 -20.45 48.85
C ASP A 139 39.14 -20.96 47.62
N ILE A 140 38.73 -22.11 47.08
CA ILE A 140 39.32 -22.64 45.85
C ILE A 140 38.70 -21.91 44.66
N ASP A 141 39.46 -21.71 43.57
CA ASP A 141 38.93 -21.19 42.31
C ASP A 141 37.61 -21.90 41.92
N ARG A 142 36.57 -21.11 41.63
CA ARG A 142 35.21 -21.61 41.35
C ARG A 142 34.81 -21.31 39.92
N THR A 143 34.15 -22.27 39.27
CA THR A 143 33.50 -22.09 37.96
C THR A 143 32.02 -22.42 38.09
N VAL A 144 31.15 -21.48 37.74
CA VAL A 144 29.69 -21.57 37.96
C VAL A 144 28.92 -21.01 36.77
N GLY A 145 27.75 -21.60 36.50
CA GLY A 145 26.82 -21.09 35.50
C GLY A 145 26.07 -19.86 36.03
N ILE A 146 25.80 -18.89 35.15
CA ILE A 146 25.12 -17.64 35.51
C ILE A 146 23.69 -17.87 36.01
N SER A 147 23.03 -18.96 35.58
CA SER A 147 21.69 -19.35 36.00
C SER A 147 21.52 -19.53 37.52
N ASN A 148 22.63 -19.75 38.26
CA ASN A 148 22.61 -19.86 39.73
C ASN A 148 22.30 -18.53 40.43
N ALA A 149 22.44 -17.39 39.72
CA ALA A 149 22.20 -16.01 40.15
C ALA A 149 23.02 -15.50 41.35
N THR A 150 23.21 -16.28 42.41
CA THR A 150 23.94 -15.91 43.61
C THR A 150 24.57 -17.13 44.30
N PHE A 151 25.58 -16.92 45.14
CA PHE A 151 25.97 -17.87 46.19
C PHE A 151 26.49 -17.13 47.42
N THR A 152 26.44 -17.76 48.59
CA THR A 152 27.06 -17.21 49.80
C THR A 152 28.47 -17.77 49.94
N GLN A 153 29.46 -16.89 50.01
CA GLN A 153 30.84 -17.24 50.32
C GLN A 153 30.92 -17.70 51.78
N ASP A 154 31.46 -18.92 51.99
CA ASP A 154 31.69 -19.45 53.33
C ASP A 154 32.61 -18.54 54.13
N ILE A 155 32.25 -18.28 55.39
CA ILE A 155 33.06 -17.47 56.29
C ILE A 155 34.33 -18.26 56.60
N LEU A 156 35.48 -17.70 56.24
CA LEU A 156 36.78 -18.32 56.47
C LEU A 156 37.09 -18.35 57.98
N THR A 157 36.82 -19.47 58.66
CA THR A 157 37.00 -19.60 60.12
C THR A 157 38.39 -20.04 60.56
N ASN A 158 39.26 -20.45 59.63
CA ASN A 158 40.50 -21.18 59.94
C ASN A 158 41.75 -20.29 60.12
N GLY A 159 41.58 -19.00 60.33
CA GLY A 159 42.71 -18.09 60.61
C GLY A 159 42.88 -17.79 62.09
N ALA A 160 44.11 -17.80 62.60
CA ALA A 160 44.42 -17.29 63.93
C ALA A 160 44.09 -15.78 64.05
N GLY A 161 43.87 -15.27 65.27
CA GLY A 161 43.50 -13.86 65.51
C GLY A 161 41.99 -13.57 65.43
N SER A 162 41.59 -12.45 66.02
CA SER A 162 40.22 -11.98 66.25
C SER A 162 39.77 -10.84 65.32
N GLY A 163 40.62 -10.42 64.37
CA GLY A 163 40.30 -9.38 63.40
C GLY A 163 39.10 -9.73 62.51
N ALA A 164 38.27 -8.73 62.19
CA ALA A 164 37.11 -8.90 61.32
C ALA A 164 37.53 -9.21 59.86
N ILE A 165 36.70 -9.98 59.16
CA ILE A 165 36.89 -10.32 57.74
C ILE A 165 36.00 -9.41 56.89
N SER A 166 36.54 -8.86 55.81
CA SER A 166 35.79 -8.16 54.77
C SER A 166 36.17 -8.68 53.38
N TYR A 167 35.29 -8.49 52.39
CA TYR A 167 35.48 -8.98 51.03
C TYR A 167 35.39 -7.87 50.00
N LYS A 168 36.16 -8.01 48.91
CA LYS A 168 36.13 -7.13 47.74
C LYS A 168 36.18 -7.95 46.45
N ILE A 169 35.54 -7.46 45.41
CA ILE A 169 35.57 -8.05 44.06
C ILE A 169 36.34 -7.15 43.09
N SER A 170 37.00 -7.75 42.09
CA SER A 170 37.84 -7.02 41.13
C SER A 170 37.05 -6.18 40.13
N ASP A 171 35.83 -6.60 39.77
CA ASP A 171 34.95 -5.93 38.80
C ASP A 171 33.48 -6.13 39.22
N ASP A 172 32.85 -5.04 39.66
CA ASP A 172 31.46 -5.03 40.13
C ASP A 172 30.43 -5.01 38.99
N THR A 173 30.87 -4.94 37.73
CA THR A 173 30.02 -5.06 36.54
C THR A 173 29.79 -6.51 36.12
N ILE A 174 30.58 -7.45 36.64
CA ILE A 174 30.47 -8.90 36.37
C ILE A 174 29.75 -9.60 37.51
N ALA A 175 30.10 -9.28 38.76
CA ALA A 175 29.41 -9.77 39.95
C ALA A 175 29.59 -8.79 41.11
N THR A 176 28.69 -8.79 42.08
CA THR A 176 28.80 -7.98 43.30
C THR A 176 29.01 -8.86 44.52
N ILE A 177 29.68 -8.34 45.55
CA ILE A 177 29.83 -9.03 46.84
C ILE A 177 29.39 -8.11 47.98
N ASN A 178 28.51 -8.61 48.83
CA ASN A 178 28.11 -7.90 50.04
C ASN A 178 29.16 -8.12 51.14
N PRO A 179 29.88 -7.07 51.61
CA PRO A 179 31.00 -7.23 52.53
C PRO A 179 30.59 -7.68 53.94
N SER A 180 29.30 -7.65 54.29
CA SER A 180 28.78 -8.01 55.61
C SER A 180 28.07 -9.37 55.67
N THR A 181 27.59 -9.85 54.52
CA THR A 181 26.84 -11.13 54.43
C THR A 181 27.51 -12.16 53.54
N SER A 182 28.62 -11.78 52.89
CA SER A 182 29.39 -12.63 51.98
C SER A 182 28.58 -13.16 50.78
N LEU A 183 27.41 -12.56 50.49
CA LEU A 183 26.60 -12.93 49.33
C LEU A 183 27.24 -12.37 48.06
N VAL A 184 27.55 -13.26 47.12
CA VAL A 184 27.98 -12.94 45.76
C VAL A 184 26.77 -13.03 44.84
N ALA A 185 26.51 -11.98 44.06
CA ALA A 185 25.44 -11.95 43.06
C ALA A 185 26.02 -11.74 41.66
N PHE A 186 25.61 -12.58 40.72
CA PHE A 186 26.09 -12.58 39.33
C PHE A 186 25.33 -11.56 38.50
N ILE A 187 26.03 -10.86 37.60
CA ILE A 187 25.44 -9.86 36.69
C ILE A 187 25.57 -10.31 35.24
N LYS A 188 26.75 -10.76 34.82
CA LYS A 188 27.02 -11.29 33.47
C LYS A 188 28.16 -12.30 33.50
N ALA A 189 28.31 -13.10 32.44
CA ALA A 189 29.44 -14.01 32.30
C ALA A 189 30.78 -13.24 32.27
N GLY A 190 31.81 -13.82 32.88
CA GLY A 190 33.11 -13.19 33.03
C GLY A 190 33.95 -13.81 34.13
N VAL A 191 35.17 -13.30 34.29
CA VAL A 191 36.12 -13.77 35.29
C VAL A 191 36.44 -12.64 36.25
N VAL A 192 36.29 -12.90 37.55
CA VAL A 192 36.57 -11.93 38.62
C VAL A 192 37.41 -12.57 39.71
N THR A 193 38.15 -11.73 40.44
CA THR A 193 38.89 -12.13 41.63
C THR A 193 38.16 -11.63 42.86
N ILE A 194 37.91 -12.53 43.83
CA ILE A 194 37.38 -12.18 45.14
C ILE A 194 38.54 -12.20 46.14
N THR A 195 38.75 -11.07 46.82
CA THR A 195 39.78 -10.89 47.84
C THR A 195 39.14 -10.81 49.21
N ALA A 196 39.57 -11.68 50.12
CA ALA A 196 39.21 -11.64 51.53
C ALA A 196 40.33 -10.94 52.32
N THR A 197 39.99 -9.94 53.12
CA THR A 197 40.91 -9.22 54.00
C THR A 197 40.54 -9.49 55.45
N LYS A 198 41.47 -10.04 56.23
CA LYS A 198 41.35 -10.15 57.68
C LYS A 198 42.16 -9.04 58.33
N ALA A 199 41.46 -8.14 59.04
CA ALA A 199 42.07 -6.98 59.69
C ALA A 199 43.09 -7.39 60.77
N SER A 200 44.05 -6.51 61.06
CA SER A 200 45.01 -6.70 62.16
C SER A 200 44.33 -6.66 63.54
N ASP A 201 44.90 -7.31 64.55
CA ASP A 201 44.47 -7.21 65.95
C ASP A 201 45.64 -6.96 66.90
N SER A 202 45.47 -7.17 68.22
CA SER A 202 46.52 -6.95 69.22
C SER A 202 47.76 -7.83 69.03
N ASN A 203 47.62 -9.01 68.43
CA ASN A 203 48.69 -10.02 68.31
C ASN A 203 49.07 -10.36 66.87
N TYR A 204 48.22 -10.02 65.88
CA TYR A 204 48.43 -10.34 64.46
C TYR A 204 48.39 -9.13 63.53
N LEU A 205 49.16 -9.19 62.44
CA LEU A 205 49.13 -8.24 61.32
C LEU A 205 47.95 -8.52 60.37
N GLU A 206 47.53 -7.50 59.61
CA GLU A 206 46.53 -7.67 58.54
C GLU A 206 47.04 -8.63 57.47
N THR A 207 46.14 -9.43 56.89
CA THR A 207 46.47 -10.35 55.80
C THR A 207 45.34 -10.41 54.77
N THR A 208 45.68 -10.75 53.54
CA THR A 208 44.72 -10.91 52.43
C THR A 208 45.01 -12.19 51.66
N ASP A 209 43.97 -12.84 51.16
CA ASP A 209 44.10 -13.91 50.18
C ASP A 209 42.98 -13.81 49.14
N SER A 210 43.14 -14.45 47.98
CA SER A 210 42.24 -14.27 46.83
C SER A 210 42.07 -15.54 46.02
N TYR A 211 40.89 -15.70 45.43
CA TYR A 211 40.58 -16.77 44.48
C TYR A 211 39.85 -16.23 43.25
N MET A 212 39.85 -17.00 42.17
CA MET A 212 39.21 -16.68 40.91
C MET A 212 37.80 -17.29 40.84
N LEU A 213 36.82 -16.47 40.48
CA LEU A 213 35.46 -16.88 40.15
C LEU A 213 35.25 -16.71 38.64
N THR A 214 35.01 -17.83 37.95
CA THR A 214 34.63 -17.86 36.53
C THR A 214 33.12 -18.08 36.44
N ILE A 215 32.41 -17.11 35.89
CA ILE A 215 30.97 -17.20 35.60
C ILE A 215 30.86 -17.45 34.09
N PHE A 216 30.32 -18.60 33.70
CA PHE A 216 30.06 -18.91 32.28
C PHE A 216 28.56 -18.85 31.99
N ASP A 217 28.22 -18.60 30.73
CA ASP A 217 26.84 -18.60 30.30
C ASP A 217 26.34 -20.04 30.10
N ASP A 218 25.27 -20.38 30.81
CA ASP A 218 24.58 -21.66 30.75
C ASP A 218 23.07 -21.51 30.44
N GLU A 219 22.64 -20.29 30.12
CA GLU A 219 21.27 -20.02 29.69
C GLU A 219 21.10 -20.32 28.21
N LYS A 220 19.87 -20.64 27.78
CA LYS A 220 19.58 -20.93 26.38
C LYS A 220 19.15 -19.65 25.66
N PRO A 221 19.58 -19.43 24.41
CA PRO A 221 19.05 -18.33 23.62
C PRO A 221 17.54 -18.48 23.37
N THR A 222 16.84 -17.35 23.32
CA THR A 222 15.41 -17.29 22.99
C THR A 222 15.16 -16.34 21.84
N LEU A 223 14.05 -16.53 21.11
CA LEU A 223 13.65 -15.64 20.03
C LEU A 223 12.62 -14.64 20.55
N SER A 224 13.02 -13.37 20.68
CA SER A 224 12.24 -12.27 21.25
C SER A 224 11.18 -11.72 20.29
N MET A 225 11.39 -11.88 18.98
CA MET A 225 10.44 -11.56 17.91
C MET A 225 10.44 -12.69 16.90
N VAL A 226 9.26 -13.14 16.46
CA VAL A 226 9.09 -14.01 15.29
C VAL A 226 7.85 -13.58 14.53
N SER A 227 8.00 -13.26 13.24
CA SER A 227 6.89 -12.90 12.35
C SER A 227 7.01 -13.58 10.99
N ILE A 228 5.87 -13.79 10.32
CA ILE A 228 5.79 -14.34 8.96
C ILE A 228 5.07 -13.37 8.04
N SER A 229 5.60 -13.21 6.83
CA SER A 229 5.05 -12.30 5.82
C SER A 229 5.19 -12.89 4.42
N SER A 230 4.36 -12.42 3.50
CA SER A 230 4.45 -12.70 2.06
C SER A 230 4.82 -11.42 1.31
N ASN A 231 5.39 -11.54 0.12
CA ASN A 231 5.54 -10.42 -0.82
C ASN A 231 4.33 -10.23 -1.74
N ASN A 232 3.21 -10.93 -1.48
CA ASN A 232 1.98 -10.82 -2.26
C ASN A 232 1.50 -9.36 -2.34
N ILE A 233 1.34 -8.85 -3.56
CA ILE A 233 1.00 -7.43 -3.78
C ILE A 233 -0.41 -7.06 -3.33
N LEU A 234 -1.35 -8.01 -3.30
CA LEU A 234 -2.73 -7.76 -2.88
C LEU A 234 -2.88 -7.88 -1.37
N ASN A 235 -2.24 -8.88 -0.75
CA ASN A 235 -2.41 -9.20 0.67
C ASN A 235 -1.16 -9.80 1.33
N ALA A 236 -0.07 -9.02 1.37
CA ALA A 236 1.22 -9.40 1.96
C ALA A 236 1.17 -9.97 3.40
N ASN A 237 0.14 -9.63 4.17
CA ASN A 237 0.01 -10.00 5.59
C ASN A 237 -0.88 -11.23 5.84
N SER A 238 -1.48 -11.83 4.80
CA SER A 238 -2.45 -12.90 5.00
C SER A 238 -2.45 -13.98 3.94
N PHE A 239 -2.08 -13.66 2.69
CA PHE A 239 -2.17 -14.61 1.59
C PHE A 239 -0.87 -14.67 0.78
N ALA A 240 -0.65 -15.81 0.17
CA ALA A 240 0.38 -16.03 -0.83
C ALA A 240 -0.14 -16.93 -1.93
N LYS A 241 0.37 -16.75 -3.14
CA LYS A 241 0.15 -17.63 -4.30
C LYS A 241 1.48 -18.12 -4.85
N GLU A 242 1.44 -18.91 -5.90
CA GLU A 242 2.64 -19.41 -6.55
C GLU A 242 3.56 -18.25 -6.96
N SER A 243 4.88 -18.44 -6.81
CA SER A 243 5.93 -17.44 -7.02
C SER A 243 6.04 -16.34 -5.96
N ASP A 244 5.13 -16.25 -4.99
CA ASP A 244 5.32 -15.36 -3.85
C ASP A 244 6.42 -15.88 -2.92
N ALA A 245 7.19 -14.96 -2.35
CA ALA A 245 8.20 -15.23 -1.35
C ALA A 245 7.61 -15.08 0.06
N ILE A 246 7.74 -16.13 0.86
CA ILE A 246 7.43 -16.15 2.28
C ILE A 246 8.69 -15.88 3.07
N LYS A 247 8.60 -14.94 4.00
CA LYS A 247 9.68 -14.54 4.88
C LYS A 247 9.29 -14.71 6.34
N VAL A 248 10.05 -15.52 7.06
CA VAL A 248 10.01 -15.59 8.52
C VAL A 248 11.16 -14.74 9.06
N LYS A 249 10.84 -13.67 9.78
CA LYS A 249 11.82 -12.79 10.43
C LYS A 249 11.86 -13.11 11.91
N PHE A 250 13.05 -13.17 12.49
CA PHE A 250 13.19 -13.38 13.92
C PHE A 250 14.39 -12.66 14.53
N ASN A 251 14.26 -12.31 15.81
CA ASN A 251 15.31 -11.69 16.61
C ASN A 251 15.64 -12.60 17.80
N SER A 252 16.92 -12.88 18.01
CA SER A 252 17.44 -13.55 19.20
C SER A 252 17.60 -12.57 20.37
N THR A 253 17.58 -13.07 21.60
CA THR A 253 17.93 -12.30 22.81
C THR A 253 19.42 -12.01 22.93
N GLU A 254 20.25 -12.71 22.16
CA GLU A 254 21.71 -12.67 22.19
C GLU A 254 22.33 -13.14 20.86
N PRO A 255 23.64 -12.91 20.61
CA PRO A 255 24.32 -13.35 19.38
C PRO A 255 24.31 -14.87 19.19
N LEU A 256 24.08 -15.34 17.96
CA LEU A 256 23.95 -16.76 17.62
C LEU A 256 25.02 -17.24 16.63
N ASN A 257 25.39 -18.52 16.70
CA ASN A 257 26.20 -19.16 15.67
C ASN A 257 25.35 -19.47 14.42
N VAL A 258 25.36 -18.56 13.44
CA VAL A 258 24.53 -18.60 12.22
C VAL A 258 24.59 -19.94 11.48
N SER A 259 25.74 -20.61 11.49
CA SER A 259 25.96 -21.88 10.77
C SER A 259 25.13 -23.06 11.29
N THR A 260 24.56 -22.93 12.49
CA THR A 260 23.77 -23.99 13.16
C THR A 260 22.26 -23.81 13.00
N ILE A 261 21.83 -22.62 12.60
CA ILE A 261 20.41 -22.27 12.49
C ILE A 261 19.79 -23.02 11.31
N ASN A 262 18.77 -23.83 11.60
CA ASN A 262 18.00 -24.56 10.61
C ASN A 262 16.56 -24.06 10.59
N ALA A 263 16.10 -23.59 9.43
CA ALA A 263 14.71 -23.19 9.23
C ALA A 263 14.03 -24.03 8.14
N THR A 264 12.77 -24.40 8.37
CA THR A 264 11.88 -24.95 7.36
C THR A 264 10.65 -24.08 7.22
N ILE A 265 10.20 -23.81 5.99
CA ILE A 265 8.94 -23.12 5.69
C ILE A 265 8.17 -24.01 4.72
N SER A 266 6.88 -24.25 4.98
CA SER A 266 6.06 -25.20 4.21
C SER A 266 6.70 -26.60 4.11
N GLY A 267 7.38 -27.04 5.18
CA GLY A 267 8.09 -28.33 5.23
C GLY A 267 9.38 -28.42 4.40
N ARG A 268 9.78 -27.35 3.71
CA ARG A 268 11.00 -27.29 2.89
C ARG A 268 12.11 -26.55 3.63
N VAL A 269 13.34 -27.06 3.54
CA VAL A 269 14.53 -26.40 4.11
C VAL A 269 14.80 -25.10 3.35
N THR A 270 15.12 -24.04 4.09
CA THR A 270 15.45 -22.72 3.53
C THR A 270 16.81 -22.25 4.03
N SER A 271 17.49 -21.41 3.25
CA SER A 271 18.67 -20.70 3.69
C SER A 271 18.31 -19.61 4.69
N ILE A 272 19.20 -19.37 5.65
CA ILE A 272 19.15 -18.22 6.56
C ILE A 272 19.88 -17.06 5.91
N GLY A 273 19.19 -15.94 5.74
CA GLY A 273 19.80 -14.66 5.44
C GLY A 273 20.23 -13.99 6.73
N ASP A 274 21.54 -13.91 6.97
CA ASP A 274 22.10 -13.04 8.00
C ASP A 274 21.95 -11.58 7.52
N ARG A 275 21.33 -10.74 8.33
CA ARG A 275 21.14 -9.31 8.01
C ARG A 275 22.33 -8.45 8.43
N GLY A 276 23.34 -9.01 9.08
CA GLY A 276 24.60 -8.32 9.37
C GLY A 276 24.40 -7.05 10.19
N ASP A 277 23.44 -7.05 11.11
CA ASP A 277 23.46 -6.04 12.18
C ASP A 277 24.73 -6.24 13.02
N SER A 278 25.32 -5.18 13.57
CA SER A 278 26.61 -5.24 14.27
C SER A 278 26.63 -6.23 15.43
N ASP A 279 25.45 -6.62 15.89
CA ASP A 279 25.21 -7.40 17.09
C ASP A 279 24.75 -8.85 16.79
N GLU A 280 24.67 -9.28 15.52
CA GLU A 280 24.37 -10.68 15.09
C GLU A 280 23.11 -11.31 15.73
N THR A 281 22.04 -10.51 15.93
CA THR A 281 20.81 -10.95 16.62
C THR A 281 19.58 -11.02 15.72
N THR A 282 19.65 -10.57 14.47
CA THR A 282 18.49 -10.47 13.56
C THR A 282 18.66 -11.30 12.30
N PHE A 283 17.68 -12.15 12.01
CA PHE A 283 17.75 -13.13 10.92
C PHE A 283 16.45 -13.16 10.10
N ASP A 284 16.55 -13.58 8.85
CA ASP A 284 15.37 -14.01 8.11
C ASP A 284 15.58 -15.32 7.34
N ALA A 285 14.49 -16.07 7.21
CA ALA A 285 14.41 -17.27 6.40
C ALA A 285 13.39 -17.02 5.29
N THR A 286 13.77 -17.22 4.03
CA THR A 286 12.93 -16.87 2.88
C THR A 286 12.81 -18.04 1.90
N ILE A 287 11.57 -18.39 1.54
CA ILE A 287 11.28 -19.38 0.49
C ILE A 287 10.31 -18.82 -0.55
N THR A 288 10.41 -19.28 -1.80
CA THR A 288 9.40 -19.02 -2.83
C THR A 288 8.42 -20.18 -2.92
N MET A 289 7.13 -19.86 -2.90
CA MET A 289 6.03 -20.83 -3.04
C MET A 289 5.98 -21.38 -4.46
N ILE A 290 5.78 -22.70 -4.57
CA ILE A 290 5.74 -23.43 -5.84
C ILE A 290 4.50 -24.31 -5.93
N GLU A 291 4.12 -24.73 -7.14
CA GLU A 291 2.93 -25.56 -7.38
C GLU A 291 2.83 -26.82 -6.50
N SER A 292 3.95 -27.44 -6.11
CA SER A 292 3.93 -28.64 -5.25
C SER A 292 3.65 -28.37 -3.77
N ASP A 293 3.68 -27.11 -3.33
CA ASP A 293 3.35 -26.77 -1.94
C ASP A 293 1.85 -27.03 -1.66
N ILE A 294 1.55 -27.38 -0.42
CA ILE A 294 0.18 -27.72 0.02
C ILE A 294 -0.58 -26.44 0.34
N GLU A 295 -1.78 -26.30 -0.21
CA GLU A 295 -2.67 -25.18 0.10
C GLU A 295 -3.10 -25.15 1.57
N GLY A 296 -3.29 -23.94 2.09
CA GLY A 296 -3.69 -23.70 3.48
C GLY A 296 -2.64 -22.93 4.28
N ASN A 297 -2.73 -23.01 5.60
CA ASN A 297 -1.85 -22.26 6.49
C ASN A 297 -0.38 -22.71 6.33
N ILE A 298 0.49 -21.75 6.06
CA ILE A 298 1.93 -22.01 5.93
C ILE A 298 2.53 -22.22 7.32
N THR A 299 3.14 -23.38 7.52
CA THR A 299 3.84 -23.74 8.75
C THR A 299 5.35 -23.48 8.62
N PHE A 300 6.02 -23.16 9.73
CA PHE A 300 7.48 -23.06 9.77
C PHE A 300 8.05 -23.69 11.06
N ASN A 301 9.36 -23.99 11.05
CA ASN A 301 10.12 -24.36 12.24
C ASN A 301 11.49 -23.69 12.20
N ILE A 302 11.95 -23.16 13.32
CA ILE A 302 13.32 -22.68 13.55
C ILE A 302 13.94 -23.57 14.63
N THR A 303 15.08 -24.18 14.33
CA THR A 303 15.74 -25.21 15.15
C THR A 303 17.25 -25.06 15.13
N GLY A 304 17.93 -25.65 16.12
CA GLY A 304 19.38 -25.75 16.13
C GLY A 304 20.14 -24.45 16.35
N PHE A 305 19.44 -23.34 16.65
CA PHE A 305 20.10 -22.07 16.95
C PHE A 305 20.79 -22.14 18.32
N GLU A 306 22.11 -22.02 18.30
CA GLU A 306 22.95 -22.00 19.50
C GLU A 306 23.59 -20.62 19.70
N ASP A 307 23.80 -20.25 20.97
CA ASP A 307 24.59 -19.07 21.33
C ASP A 307 26.09 -19.31 21.08
N ILE A 308 26.91 -18.29 21.33
CA ILE A 308 28.37 -18.37 21.19
C ILE A 308 29.06 -19.28 22.24
N GLN A 309 28.33 -19.74 23.26
CA GLN A 309 28.80 -20.69 24.27
C GLN A 309 28.39 -22.14 23.97
N GLY A 310 27.53 -22.35 22.96
CA GLY A 310 27.04 -23.65 22.51
C GLY A 310 25.73 -24.10 23.18
N ASN A 311 25.01 -23.22 23.90
CA ASN A 311 23.71 -23.57 24.45
C ASN A 311 22.65 -23.52 23.35
N ILE A 312 21.90 -24.62 23.18
CA ILE A 312 20.92 -24.76 22.08
C ILE A 312 19.53 -24.30 22.53
N GLY A 313 18.96 -23.34 21.78
CA GLY A 313 17.60 -22.84 21.98
C GLY A 313 16.50 -23.86 21.64
N ASN A 314 15.29 -23.62 22.15
CA ASN A 314 14.14 -24.49 21.90
C ASN A 314 13.55 -24.26 20.50
N THR A 315 12.97 -25.29 19.88
CA THR A 315 12.27 -25.16 18.59
C THR A 315 11.16 -24.11 18.63
N VAL A 316 11.11 -23.23 17.62
CA VAL A 316 10.05 -22.23 17.47
C VAL A 316 9.27 -22.48 16.19
N SER A 317 7.94 -22.61 16.31
CA SER A 317 7.03 -22.91 15.19
C SER A 317 5.77 -22.02 15.18
N SER A 318 5.76 -20.98 16.00
CA SER A 318 4.68 -19.99 16.09
C SER A 318 5.24 -18.58 16.08
N THR A 319 4.43 -17.63 15.62
CA THR A 319 4.80 -16.21 15.62
C THR A 319 4.50 -15.56 16.97
N THR A 320 5.26 -14.53 17.33
CA THR A 320 5.06 -13.74 18.55
C THR A 320 4.03 -12.63 18.34
N ASP A 321 3.78 -12.23 17.09
CA ASP A 321 2.88 -11.14 16.69
C ASP A 321 1.53 -11.63 16.13
N SER A 322 1.26 -12.94 16.21
CA SER A 322 0.07 -13.59 15.63
C SER A 322 -0.05 -13.48 14.11
N SER A 323 1.02 -13.12 13.39
CA SER A 323 1.04 -13.16 11.92
C SER A 323 0.89 -14.60 11.40
N SER A 324 0.15 -14.76 10.31
CA SER A 324 -0.07 -16.04 9.62
C SER A 324 -0.31 -15.81 8.12
N ILE A 325 0.22 -16.69 7.28
CA ILE A 325 -0.02 -16.65 5.83
C ILE A 325 -0.74 -17.92 5.38
N VAL A 326 -1.75 -17.75 4.53
CA VAL A 326 -2.45 -18.83 3.83
C VAL A 326 -1.93 -18.91 2.40
N TYR A 327 -1.41 -20.06 2.00
CA TYR A 327 -1.06 -20.34 0.61
C TYR A 327 -2.29 -20.82 -0.16
N ASP A 328 -2.56 -20.21 -1.29
CA ASP A 328 -3.67 -20.52 -2.18
C ASP A 328 -3.20 -20.45 -3.64
N LYS A 329 -3.31 -21.58 -4.34
CA LYS A 329 -2.95 -21.69 -5.77
C LYS A 329 -4.15 -21.98 -6.65
N THR A 330 -5.33 -22.18 -6.07
CA THR A 330 -6.54 -22.57 -6.80
C THR A 330 -7.23 -21.31 -7.27
N ALA A 331 -7.30 -21.13 -8.59
CA ALA A 331 -8.06 -20.04 -9.15
C ALA A 331 -9.59 -20.25 -8.91
N PRO A 332 -10.34 -19.17 -8.68
CA PRO A 332 -11.78 -19.23 -8.45
C PRO A 332 -12.54 -19.75 -9.69
N VAL A 333 -13.63 -20.49 -9.49
CA VAL A 333 -14.45 -21.09 -10.55
C VAL A 333 -15.71 -20.27 -10.79
N ILE A 334 -15.92 -19.80 -12.03
CA ILE A 334 -17.14 -19.11 -12.46
C ILE A 334 -18.18 -20.14 -12.93
N THR A 335 -19.42 -20.06 -12.43
CA THR A 335 -20.51 -21.00 -12.78
C THR A 335 -21.59 -20.41 -13.68
N THR A 336 -21.57 -19.08 -13.91
CA THR A 336 -22.50 -18.41 -14.81
C THR A 336 -22.34 -18.93 -16.25
N THR A 337 -23.45 -19.28 -16.90
CA THR A 337 -23.50 -19.92 -18.22
C THR A 337 -22.93 -19.06 -19.34
N ASN A 338 -22.31 -19.71 -20.34
CA ASN A 338 -21.56 -19.03 -21.40
C ASN A 338 -22.41 -18.25 -22.42
N ASN A 339 -23.71 -18.58 -22.60
CA ASN A 339 -24.60 -17.90 -23.53
C ASN A 339 -25.92 -17.55 -22.84
N ILE A 340 -26.34 -16.29 -22.97
CA ILE A 340 -27.62 -15.78 -22.47
C ILE A 340 -28.32 -15.06 -23.61
N THR A 341 -29.64 -15.23 -23.72
CA THR A 341 -30.46 -14.42 -24.61
C THR A 341 -31.32 -13.52 -23.75
N ILE A 342 -31.35 -12.22 -24.06
CA ILE A 342 -32.27 -11.26 -23.45
C ILE A 342 -33.06 -10.56 -24.55
N ASP A 343 -34.30 -10.21 -24.22
CA ASP A 343 -35.08 -9.31 -25.05
C ASP A 343 -34.41 -7.93 -25.08
N GLU A 344 -34.50 -7.24 -26.20
CA GLU A 344 -34.07 -5.84 -26.28
C GLU A 344 -34.83 -4.95 -25.29
N ASN A 345 -34.35 -3.74 -25.08
CA ASN A 345 -34.90 -2.79 -24.12
C ASN A 345 -34.80 -3.25 -22.63
N ILE A 346 -34.14 -4.37 -22.35
CA ILE A 346 -33.85 -4.88 -21.00
C ILE A 346 -32.39 -4.56 -20.61
N LYS A 347 -32.19 -3.97 -19.43
CA LYS A 347 -30.85 -3.66 -18.93
C LYS A 347 -30.18 -4.83 -18.20
N LEU A 348 -30.92 -5.52 -17.33
CA LEU A 348 -30.36 -6.58 -16.51
C LEU A 348 -30.05 -7.80 -17.38
N ILE A 349 -28.80 -8.28 -17.33
CA ILE A 349 -28.38 -9.47 -18.07
C ILE A 349 -28.56 -10.68 -17.17
N THR A 350 -27.82 -10.71 -16.05
CA THR A 350 -27.80 -11.83 -15.10
C THR A 350 -27.06 -11.44 -13.82
N THR A 351 -26.95 -12.38 -12.89
CA THR A 351 -26.02 -12.31 -11.75
C THR A 351 -24.83 -13.23 -12.00
N ILE A 352 -23.63 -12.74 -11.67
CA ILE A 352 -22.40 -13.52 -11.78
C ILE A 352 -22.21 -14.32 -10.49
N VAL A 353 -21.88 -15.60 -10.62
CA VAL A 353 -21.60 -16.49 -9.48
C VAL A 353 -20.24 -17.13 -9.67
N ALA A 354 -19.36 -16.91 -8.69
CA ALA A 354 -18.07 -17.58 -8.59
C ALA A 354 -17.92 -18.26 -7.23
N HIS A 355 -17.19 -19.37 -7.21
CA HIS A 355 -16.87 -20.14 -6.02
C HIS A 355 -15.38 -20.32 -5.91
N ASP A 356 -14.90 -20.38 -4.67
CA ASP A 356 -13.50 -20.61 -4.36
C ASP A 356 -13.38 -21.41 -3.06
N ASN A 357 -12.37 -22.25 -2.98
CA ASN A 357 -12.08 -23.07 -1.82
C ASN A 357 -11.53 -22.21 -0.66
N ILE A 358 -10.89 -21.09 -0.99
CA ILE A 358 -10.42 -20.08 -0.06
C ILE A 358 -11.22 -18.79 -0.35
N ALA A 359 -11.75 -18.14 0.68
CA ALA A 359 -12.84 -17.17 0.50
C ALA A 359 -12.52 -16.03 -0.49
N LEU A 360 -13.47 -15.72 -1.39
CA LEU A 360 -13.40 -14.58 -2.32
C LEU A 360 -13.37 -13.21 -1.59
N PRO A 361 -12.77 -12.17 -2.21
CA PRO A 361 -12.89 -10.78 -1.74
C PRO A 361 -14.30 -10.24 -1.98
N SER A 362 -14.62 -9.07 -1.39
CA SER A 362 -15.94 -8.43 -1.53
C SER A 362 -16.27 -7.95 -2.94
N SER A 363 -15.24 -7.69 -3.76
CA SER A 363 -15.38 -7.22 -5.14
C SER A 363 -14.47 -8.04 -6.06
N PRO A 364 -14.82 -9.31 -6.34
CA PRO A 364 -13.92 -10.22 -7.04
C PRO A 364 -13.91 -10.00 -8.55
N TYR A 365 -14.89 -9.28 -9.12
CA TYR A 365 -15.11 -9.21 -10.56
C TYR A 365 -14.58 -7.93 -11.21
N SER A 366 -13.98 -8.06 -12.38
CA SER A 366 -13.56 -6.93 -13.22
C SER A 366 -13.86 -7.19 -14.69
N LEU A 367 -14.22 -6.14 -15.43
CA LEU A 367 -14.37 -6.18 -16.89
C LEU A 367 -13.02 -5.89 -17.55
N ASP A 368 -12.75 -6.56 -18.66
CA ASP A 368 -11.61 -6.20 -19.51
C ASP A 368 -11.90 -4.87 -20.23
N GLY A 369 -11.16 -3.82 -19.88
CA GLY A 369 -11.33 -2.49 -20.46
C GLY A 369 -10.89 -2.36 -21.93
N ALA A 370 -10.16 -3.34 -22.47
CA ALA A 370 -9.74 -3.34 -23.87
C ALA A 370 -10.84 -3.82 -24.84
N ASN A 371 -11.82 -4.58 -24.34
CA ASN A 371 -12.92 -5.05 -25.15
C ASN A 371 -13.96 -3.92 -25.39
N TYR A 372 -14.40 -3.75 -26.64
CA TYR A 372 -15.33 -2.68 -27.01
C TYR A 372 -16.73 -2.89 -26.42
N ASP A 373 -17.26 -4.12 -26.48
CA ASP A 373 -18.59 -4.45 -25.95
C ASP A 373 -18.69 -4.18 -24.45
N ASN A 374 -17.62 -4.44 -23.69
CA ASN A 374 -17.53 -4.13 -22.26
C ASN A 374 -17.76 -2.64 -21.94
N GLN A 375 -17.59 -1.73 -22.89
CA GLN A 375 -17.88 -0.31 -22.69
C GLN A 375 -19.37 -0.05 -22.45
N PHE A 376 -20.25 -0.96 -22.84
CA PHE A 376 -21.70 -0.88 -22.63
C PHE A 376 -22.18 -1.62 -21.39
N ILE A 377 -21.27 -2.27 -20.66
CA ILE A 377 -21.60 -3.18 -19.54
C ILE A 377 -21.17 -2.57 -18.21
N ILE A 378 -21.92 -2.90 -17.16
CA ILE A 378 -21.57 -2.58 -15.77
C ILE A 378 -21.77 -3.81 -14.88
N ILE A 379 -20.84 -3.99 -13.94
CA ILE A 379 -20.94 -4.98 -12.86
C ILE A 379 -21.24 -4.22 -11.57
N ASN A 380 -22.36 -4.54 -10.93
CA ASN A 380 -22.64 -4.08 -9.58
C ASN A 380 -21.88 -4.96 -8.59
N GLN A 381 -20.86 -4.39 -7.95
CA GLN A 381 -19.98 -5.12 -7.03
C GLN A 381 -20.66 -5.54 -5.72
N THR A 382 -21.83 -4.99 -5.37
CA THR A 382 -22.52 -5.31 -4.10
C THR A 382 -23.39 -6.56 -4.21
N ASN A 383 -23.99 -6.80 -5.37
CA ASN A 383 -24.92 -7.91 -5.61
C ASN A 383 -24.54 -8.77 -6.83
N SER A 384 -23.38 -8.51 -7.44
CA SER A 384 -22.84 -9.24 -8.59
C SER A 384 -23.72 -9.20 -9.84
N GLU A 385 -24.61 -8.21 -9.97
CA GLU A 385 -25.44 -8.04 -11.17
C GLU A 385 -24.63 -7.50 -12.34
N LEU A 386 -24.75 -8.17 -13.48
CA LEU A 386 -24.24 -7.75 -14.78
C LEU A 386 -25.39 -7.10 -15.56
N SER A 387 -25.19 -5.89 -16.06
CA SER A 387 -26.22 -5.16 -16.80
C SER A 387 -25.65 -4.24 -17.87
N PHE A 388 -26.48 -3.85 -18.83
CA PHE A 388 -26.17 -2.81 -19.78
C PHE A 388 -26.31 -1.41 -19.16
N LYS A 389 -25.38 -0.51 -19.48
CA LYS A 389 -25.43 0.90 -19.10
C LYS A 389 -26.65 1.60 -19.71
N ILE A 390 -26.91 1.33 -20.99
CA ILE A 390 -28.06 1.80 -21.76
C ILE A 390 -28.80 0.57 -22.29
N LYS A 391 -30.12 0.65 -22.36
CA LYS A 391 -30.93 -0.42 -22.94
C LYS A 391 -30.41 -0.80 -24.35
N PRO A 392 -30.14 -2.07 -24.64
CA PRO A 392 -29.81 -2.49 -26.00
C PRO A 392 -31.04 -2.34 -26.90
N ASN A 393 -30.82 -2.04 -28.18
CA ASN A 393 -31.84 -1.95 -29.21
C ASN A 393 -31.35 -2.74 -30.42
N TYR A 394 -32.20 -3.62 -30.96
CA TYR A 394 -31.83 -4.61 -31.95
C TYR A 394 -31.62 -4.00 -33.34
N GLU A 395 -32.36 -2.94 -33.67
CA GLU A 395 -32.33 -2.24 -34.97
C GLU A 395 -31.17 -1.25 -35.05
N ALA A 396 -30.64 -0.82 -33.90
CA ALA A 396 -29.54 0.12 -33.75
C ALA A 396 -28.44 -0.45 -32.83
N PRO A 397 -27.86 -1.61 -33.18
CA PRO A 397 -26.93 -2.33 -32.34
C PRO A 397 -25.65 -1.52 -32.11
N LYS A 398 -25.12 -1.58 -30.88
CA LYS A 398 -23.97 -0.76 -30.41
C LYS A 398 -22.72 -1.57 -30.10
N ASP A 399 -22.83 -2.89 -30.09
CA ASP A 399 -21.73 -3.85 -30.14
C ASP A 399 -20.76 -3.55 -31.29
N ASP A 400 -19.54 -4.08 -31.16
CA ASP A 400 -18.40 -3.77 -32.03
C ASP A 400 -18.68 -4.06 -33.52
N ASN A 401 -19.26 -5.23 -33.78
CA ASN A 401 -19.50 -5.75 -35.12
C ASN A 401 -20.95 -5.57 -35.63
N LYS A 402 -21.84 -5.04 -34.78
CA LYS A 402 -23.27 -4.78 -35.07
C LYS A 402 -24.06 -6.03 -35.42
N ASP A 403 -23.75 -7.16 -34.80
CA ASP A 403 -24.42 -8.44 -35.02
C ASP A 403 -25.47 -8.81 -33.95
N ASN A 404 -25.70 -7.92 -32.97
CA ASN A 404 -26.61 -8.10 -31.84
C ASN A 404 -26.12 -9.12 -30.79
N ILE A 405 -24.82 -9.40 -30.76
CA ILE A 405 -24.18 -10.28 -29.80
C ILE A 405 -23.11 -9.50 -29.05
N TYR A 406 -23.33 -9.29 -27.75
CA TYR A 406 -22.32 -8.67 -26.89
C TYR A 406 -21.43 -9.73 -26.27
N GLU A 407 -20.13 -9.60 -26.47
CA GLU A 407 -19.13 -10.54 -26.00
C GLU A 407 -18.42 -9.96 -24.78
N ILE A 408 -18.91 -10.33 -23.61
CA ILE A 408 -18.52 -9.74 -22.33
C ILE A 408 -17.34 -10.53 -21.76
N PHE A 409 -16.17 -9.91 -21.76
CA PHE A 409 -14.95 -10.48 -21.18
C PHE A 409 -14.79 -10.01 -19.76
N PHE A 410 -14.81 -10.93 -18.81
CA PHE A 410 -14.63 -10.58 -17.40
C PHE A 410 -13.73 -11.57 -16.69
N LYS A 411 -13.13 -11.05 -15.63
CA LYS A 411 -12.18 -11.73 -14.77
C LYS A 411 -12.71 -11.78 -13.35
N THR A 412 -12.49 -12.90 -12.67
CA THR A 412 -12.60 -12.99 -11.22
C THR A 412 -11.23 -13.17 -10.59
N THR A 413 -11.00 -12.54 -9.44
CA THR A 413 -9.75 -12.64 -8.67
C THR A 413 -10.06 -12.98 -7.22
N ASP A 414 -9.36 -13.96 -6.66
CA ASP A 414 -9.49 -14.34 -5.25
C ASP A 414 -8.67 -13.43 -4.31
N LYS A 415 -8.55 -13.80 -3.03
CA LYS A 415 -7.77 -13.01 -2.03
C LYS A 415 -6.25 -13.18 -2.16
N ALA A 416 -5.77 -14.30 -2.70
CA ALA A 416 -4.35 -14.51 -2.97
C ALA A 416 -3.92 -13.91 -4.32
N GLY A 417 -4.88 -13.51 -5.16
CA GLY A 417 -4.64 -12.95 -6.48
C GLY A 417 -4.53 -13.99 -7.59
N ASN A 418 -5.10 -15.19 -7.43
CA ASN A 418 -5.29 -16.09 -8.57
C ASN A 418 -6.50 -15.62 -9.38
N GLU A 419 -6.44 -15.84 -10.69
CA GLU A 419 -7.36 -15.21 -11.64
C GLU A 419 -7.99 -16.25 -12.56
N THR A 420 -9.28 -16.08 -12.82
CA THR A 420 -10.01 -16.83 -13.86
C THR A 420 -10.67 -15.85 -14.81
N ASN A 421 -10.42 -16.02 -16.11
CA ASN A 421 -11.02 -15.23 -17.18
C ASN A 421 -12.11 -16.05 -17.86
N THR A 422 -13.22 -15.41 -18.23
CA THR A 422 -14.28 -16.02 -19.03
C THR A 422 -14.91 -15.02 -19.98
N THR A 423 -15.63 -15.56 -20.97
CA THR A 423 -16.42 -14.78 -21.92
C THR A 423 -17.88 -15.22 -21.83
N LEU A 424 -18.77 -14.25 -21.59
CA LEU A 424 -20.21 -14.43 -21.67
C LEU A 424 -20.71 -13.81 -22.97
N ARG A 425 -21.46 -14.57 -23.76
CA ARG A 425 -22.16 -14.06 -24.94
C ARG A 425 -23.60 -13.72 -24.60
N VAL A 426 -23.99 -12.48 -24.86
CA VAL A 426 -25.35 -11.99 -24.66
C VAL A 426 -25.99 -11.69 -26.01
N PHE A 427 -26.95 -12.52 -26.40
CA PHE A 427 -27.74 -12.37 -27.62
C PHE A 427 -28.92 -11.44 -27.33
N ILE A 428 -29.06 -10.37 -28.11
CA ILE A 428 -30.24 -9.50 -28.04
C ILE A 428 -31.31 -10.07 -28.98
N ALA A 429 -32.47 -10.38 -28.44
CA ALA A 429 -33.65 -10.78 -29.20
C ALA A 429 -34.48 -9.54 -29.56
N ASN A 430 -34.80 -9.38 -30.84
CA ASN A 430 -35.76 -8.37 -31.31
C ASN A 430 -37.14 -8.66 -30.71
N ILE A 431 -37.77 -7.61 -30.19
CA ILE A 431 -39.18 -7.60 -29.78
C ILE A 431 -39.92 -6.60 -30.64
N ALA A 432 -40.90 -7.10 -31.40
CA ALA A 432 -41.72 -6.30 -32.30
C ALA A 432 -42.29 -5.02 -31.63
N GLU A 433 -41.82 -3.87 -32.07
CA GLU A 433 -42.22 -2.57 -31.55
C GLU A 433 -43.36 -1.93 -32.37
N PRO A 434 -44.40 -1.36 -31.74
CA PRO A 434 -45.46 -0.63 -32.43
C PRO A 434 -45.02 0.72 -32.99
N LEU A 435 -45.78 1.20 -33.98
CA LEU A 435 -45.87 2.63 -34.27
C LEU A 435 -46.79 3.30 -33.23
N ILE A 436 -46.33 4.39 -32.62
CA ILE A 436 -47.08 5.15 -31.61
C ILE A 436 -47.26 6.59 -32.07
N SER A 437 -48.51 7.06 -32.09
CA SER A 437 -48.88 8.41 -32.50
C SER A 437 -49.87 9.05 -31.52
N LYS A 438 -49.92 10.38 -31.47
CA LYS A 438 -50.93 11.12 -30.68
C LYS A 438 -51.84 11.93 -31.58
N TRP A 439 -53.12 11.91 -31.23
CA TRP A 439 -54.18 12.56 -31.98
C TRP A 439 -55.05 13.43 -31.09
N SER A 440 -55.31 14.66 -31.53
CA SER A 440 -56.25 15.59 -30.91
C SER A 440 -57.62 15.42 -31.53
N VAL A 441 -58.62 15.11 -30.72
CA VAL A 441 -60.01 14.87 -31.16
C VAL A 441 -61.00 15.61 -30.28
N LEU A 442 -62.10 16.04 -30.88
CA LEU A 442 -63.28 16.55 -30.19
C LEU A 442 -64.31 15.45 -29.97
N THR A 443 -65.30 15.71 -29.11
CA THR A 443 -66.42 14.80 -28.90
C THR A 443 -67.19 14.56 -30.19
N GLY A 444 -67.37 13.28 -30.57
CA GLY A 444 -68.01 12.87 -31.82
C GLY A 444 -67.09 12.89 -33.05
N ASP A 445 -65.82 13.26 -32.89
CA ASP A 445 -64.86 13.19 -33.99
C ASP A 445 -64.58 11.75 -34.40
N THR A 446 -64.42 11.55 -35.71
CA THR A 446 -63.92 10.29 -36.27
C THR A 446 -62.49 10.48 -36.76
N ILE A 447 -61.61 9.51 -36.44
CA ILE A 447 -60.29 9.32 -37.05
C ILE A 447 -60.40 8.16 -38.03
N THR A 448 -59.78 8.30 -39.20
CA THR A 448 -59.66 7.23 -40.20
C THR A 448 -58.19 6.92 -40.46
N ILE A 449 -57.71 5.76 -40.01
CA ILE A 449 -56.39 5.26 -40.41
C ILE A 449 -56.49 4.80 -41.87
N SER A 450 -55.78 5.50 -42.76
CA SER A 450 -55.73 5.20 -44.19
C SER A 450 -54.36 4.67 -44.56
N ALA A 451 -54.28 3.38 -44.87
CA ALA A 451 -53.07 2.70 -45.31
C ALA A 451 -52.59 3.22 -46.68
N SER A 452 -51.27 3.37 -46.83
CA SER A 452 -50.62 3.90 -48.05
C SER A 452 -50.89 3.02 -49.27
N VAL A 453 -50.93 1.70 -49.08
CA VAL A 453 -51.26 0.67 -50.08
C VAL A 453 -52.26 -0.36 -49.52
N ASN A 454 -52.85 -1.19 -50.38
CA ASN A 454 -53.92 -2.13 -49.99
C ASN A 454 -53.48 -3.59 -49.90
N TRP A 455 -52.34 -3.96 -50.49
CA TRP A 455 -51.93 -5.36 -50.59
C TRP A 455 -51.01 -5.75 -49.44
N GLY A 456 -51.28 -6.90 -48.82
CA GLY A 456 -50.47 -7.45 -47.72
C GLY A 456 -50.63 -6.73 -46.37
N ILE A 457 -51.72 -5.98 -46.19
CA ILE A 457 -52.04 -5.29 -44.94
C ILE A 457 -52.68 -6.26 -43.93
N ASP A 458 -52.20 -6.24 -42.71
CA ASP A 458 -52.67 -7.05 -41.59
C ASP A 458 -52.11 -6.44 -40.30
N TYR A 459 -52.84 -5.46 -39.77
CA TYR A 459 -52.39 -4.65 -38.64
C TYR A 459 -53.45 -4.53 -37.56
N ASP A 460 -53.00 -4.27 -36.33
CA ASP A 460 -53.87 -4.01 -35.20
C ASP A 460 -53.83 -2.52 -34.87
N ILE A 461 -54.95 -1.96 -34.43
CA ILE A 461 -55.09 -0.56 -34.01
C ILE A 461 -55.61 -0.55 -32.57
N LEU A 462 -54.89 0.09 -31.67
CA LEU A 462 -55.35 0.43 -30.33
C LEU A 462 -55.63 1.94 -30.31
N TRP A 463 -56.87 2.35 -30.06
CA TRP A 463 -57.30 3.75 -30.25
C TRP A 463 -57.01 4.67 -29.07
N GLY A 464 -56.54 4.12 -27.96
CA GLY A 464 -56.17 4.86 -26.75
C GLY A 464 -57.33 5.24 -25.83
N ASP A 465 -58.57 4.91 -26.18
CA ASP A 465 -59.77 5.10 -25.36
C ASP A 465 -60.30 3.80 -24.72
N GLY A 466 -59.50 2.73 -24.81
CA GLY A 466 -59.86 1.37 -24.38
C GLY A 466 -60.45 0.50 -25.48
N SER A 467 -60.76 1.06 -26.66
CA SER A 467 -61.16 0.27 -27.83
C SER A 467 -59.96 -0.17 -28.67
N SER A 468 -60.16 -1.26 -29.41
CA SER A 468 -59.16 -1.79 -30.34
C SER A 468 -59.80 -2.52 -31.51
N ASP A 469 -59.08 -2.57 -32.62
CA ASP A 469 -59.41 -3.32 -33.81
C ASP A 469 -58.23 -4.20 -34.19
N MET A 470 -58.48 -5.52 -34.23
CA MET A 470 -57.46 -6.52 -34.48
C MET A 470 -57.60 -7.12 -35.87
N GLY A 471 -56.50 -7.40 -36.55
CA GLY A 471 -56.48 -8.04 -37.87
C GLY A 471 -57.10 -7.18 -38.97
N VAL A 472 -56.87 -5.86 -38.94
CA VAL A 472 -57.34 -4.93 -39.97
C VAL A 472 -56.67 -5.28 -41.29
N ALA A 473 -57.50 -5.79 -42.21
CA ALA A 473 -57.11 -6.18 -43.57
C ALA A 473 -57.67 -5.24 -44.65
N THR A 474 -58.23 -4.09 -44.24
CA THR A 474 -58.79 -3.08 -45.14
C THR A 474 -57.97 -1.80 -45.14
N ARG A 475 -58.01 -1.09 -46.27
CA ARG A 475 -57.21 0.12 -46.48
C ARG A 475 -57.56 1.24 -45.50
N ASN A 476 -58.85 1.47 -45.29
CA ASN A 476 -59.34 2.54 -44.46
C ASN A 476 -60.08 1.89 -43.29
N TYR A 477 -59.78 2.35 -42.09
CA TYR A 477 -60.50 1.95 -40.88
C TYR A 477 -60.76 3.17 -40.02
N SER A 478 -61.97 3.27 -39.46
CA SER A 478 -62.45 4.49 -38.78
C SER A 478 -62.92 4.19 -37.37
N HIS A 479 -62.65 5.12 -36.46
CA HIS A 479 -63.12 5.07 -35.07
C HIS A 479 -63.63 6.44 -34.62
N THR A 480 -64.73 6.44 -33.86
CA THR A 480 -65.39 7.66 -33.37
C THR A 480 -65.21 7.79 -31.87
N TYR A 481 -64.67 8.92 -31.44
CA TYR A 481 -64.36 9.18 -30.04
C TYR A 481 -65.54 9.82 -29.31
N ALA A 482 -65.90 9.24 -28.15
CA ALA A 482 -67.01 9.74 -27.33
C ALA A 482 -66.66 11.00 -26.53
N ASN A 483 -65.38 11.27 -26.28
CA ASN A 483 -64.93 12.39 -25.46
C ASN A 483 -63.80 13.17 -26.15
N THR A 484 -63.79 14.48 -25.94
CA THR A 484 -62.69 15.35 -26.37
C THR A 484 -61.40 15.02 -25.61
N GLY A 485 -60.26 14.96 -26.30
CA GLY A 485 -58.98 14.70 -25.67
C GLY A 485 -57.82 14.46 -26.64
N ILE A 486 -56.65 14.14 -26.07
CA ILE A 486 -55.51 13.63 -26.82
C ILE A 486 -55.44 12.13 -26.57
N TYR A 487 -55.45 11.34 -27.65
CA TYR A 487 -55.42 9.89 -27.59
C TYR A 487 -54.12 9.35 -28.17
N ILE A 488 -53.57 8.33 -27.51
CA ILE A 488 -52.40 7.58 -27.99
C ILE A 488 -52.93 6.44 -28.86
N VAL A 489 -52.65 6.52 -30.16
CA VAL A 489 -53.00 5.50 -31.13
C VAL A 489 -51.76 4.67 -31.43
N THR A 490 -51.87 3.36 -31.17
CA THR A 490 -50.80 2.38 -31.36
C THR A 490 -51.16 1.45 -32.51
N ILE A 491 -50.23 1.26 -33.45
CA ILE A 491 -50.40 0.38 -34.61
C ILE A 491 -49.31 -0.68 -34.62
N ASN A 492 -49.71 -1.95 -34.75
CA ASN A 492 -48.80 -3.11 -34.75
C ASN A 492 -48.88 -3.91 -36.05
N ARG A 493 -47.89 -4.79 -36.28
CA ARG A 493 -47.83 -5.75 -37.40
C ARG A 493 -47.66 -5.08 -38.77
N LYS A 494 -48.38 -5.51 -39.81
CA LYS A 494 -48.13 -5.13 -41.22
C LYS A 494 -48.91 -3.89 -41.61
N PHE A 495 -48.48 -2.73 -41.11
CA PHE A 495 -49.00 -1.43 -41.51
C PHE A 495 -48.08 -0.77 -42.56
N PRO A 496 -48.56 -0.47 -43.78
CA PRO A 496 -47.67 -0.01 -44.86
C PRO A 496 -47.35 1.50 -44.79
N GLY A 497 -47.84 2.20 -43.78
CA GLY A 497 -47.71 3.65 -43.58
C GLY A 497 -49.02 4.42 -43.78
N PHE A 498 -49.07 5.64 -43.25
CA PHE A 498 -50.25 6.51 -43.38
C PHE A 498 -50.41 7.07 -44.79
N LYS A 499 -51.60 7.61 -45.07
CA LYS A 499 -51.85 8.43 -46.27
C LYS A 499 -52.83 9.55 -45.94
N PHE A 500 -52.32 10.66 -45.39
CA PHE A 500 -53.14 11.83 -45.13
C PHE A 500 -53.54 12.55 -46.41
N ASN A 501 -52.60 12.75 -47.34
CA ASN A 501 -52.86 13.36 -48.66
C ASN A 501 -53.78 14.61 -48.62
N ASN A 502 -53.49 15.54 -47.70
CA ASN A 502 -54.26 16.76 -47.46
C ASN A 502 -55.74 16.52 -47.13
N SER A 503 -56.07 15.42 -46.44
CA SER A 503 -57.43 15.08 -46.00
C SER A 503 -57.98 16.02 -44.93
N SER A 504 -59.29 15.94 -44.67
CA SER A 504 -59.97 16.74 -43.64
C SER A 504 -59.45 16.50 -42.22
N GLN A 505 -58.85 15.34 -41.94
CA GLN A 505 -58.32 14.97 -40.62
C GLN A 505 -56.82 15.27 -40.44
N LYS A 506 -56.14 15.83 -41.44
CA LYS A 506 -54.68 16.06 -41.42
C LYS A 506 -54.18 16.84 -40.20
N ASP A 507 -55.02 17.70 -39.63
CA ASP A 507 -54.66 18.54 -38.49
C ASP A 507 -54.94 17.85 -37.13
N LYS A 508 -55.51 16.63 -37.15
CA LYS A 508 -55.82 15.86 -35.94
C LYS A 508 -54.59 15.10 -35.40
N ILE A 509 -53.66 14.68 -36.25
CA ILE A 509 -52.40 14.09 -35.77
C ILE A 509 -51.47 15.19 -35.28
N ILE A 510 -50.90 15.00 -34.09
CA ILE A 510 -50.05 16.01 -33.44
C ILE A 510 -48.63 15.49 -33.20
N PHE A 511 -48.46 14.20 -32.87
CA PHE A 511 -47.13 13.62 -32.65
C PHE A 511 -46.97 12.24 -33.29
N ILE A 512 -45.79 11.96 -33.83
CA ILE A 512 -45.23 10.60 -33.91
C ILE A 512 -44.25 10.46 -32.74
N GLU A 513 -44.55 9.54 -31.84
CA GLU A 513 -43.77 9.28 -30.62
C GLU A 513 -42.83 8.09 -30.79
N GLN A 514 -43.16 7.14 -31.68
CA GLN A 514 -42.35 5.98 -32.00
C GLN A 514 -42.73 5.45 -33.39
N TRP A 515 -41.76 5.01 -34.19
CA TRP A 515 -42.01 4.32 -35.47
C TRP A 515 -42.15 2.81 -35.30
N GLY A 516 -41.36 2.23 -34.39
CA GLY A 516 -41.25 0.80 -34.15
C GLY A 516 -40.77 0.04 -35.40
N ASP A 517 -41.09 -1.25 -35.45
CA ASP A 517 -40.62 -2.15 -36.51
C ASP A 517 -41.46 -2.12 -37.77
N ILE A 518 -42.37 -1.15 -37.88
CA ILE A 518 -43.31 -1.06 -38.98
C ILE A 518 -42.55 -0.73 -40.27
N ALA A 519 -42.41 -1.75 -41.12
CA ALA A 519 -41.80 -1.62 -42.45
C ALA A 519 -42.70 -0.81 -43.39
N LEU A 520 -42.45 0.49 -43.48
CA LEU A 520 -43.19 1.40 -44.34
C LEU A 520 -42.95 1.03 -45.82
N LYS A 521 -44.05 0.86 -46.55
CA LYS A 521 -44.03 0.53 -47.99
C LYS A 521 -44.02 1.77 -48.87
N SER A 522 -44.45 2.91 -48.35
CA SER A 522 -44.41 4.18 -49.07
C SER A 522 -44.40 5.35 -48.10
N MET A 523 -43.58 6.36 -48.40
CA MET A 523 -43.60 7.66 -47.75
C MET A 523 -44.33 8.73 -48.58
N ASN A 524 -45.02 8.34 -49.66
CA ASN A 524 -45.69 9.28 -50.54
C ASN A 524 -46.94 9.87 -49.88
N THR A 525 -47.02 11.20 -49.83
CA THR A 525 -48.15 11.96 -49.27
C THR A 525 -48.51 11.61 -47.82
N VAL A 526 -47.60 10.94 -47.09
CA VAL A 526 -47.88 10.36 -45.78
C VAL A 526 -48.44 11.42 -44.86
N PHE A 527 -47.74 12.54 -44.65
CA PHE A 527 -48.19 13.66 -43.81
C PHE A 527 -48.48 14.94 -44.60
N TYR A 528 -48.86 14.81 -45.88
CA TYR A 528 -49.23 15.97 -46.68
C TYR A 528 -50.36 16.75 -45.98
N GLY A 529 -50.02 17.97 -45.56
CA GLY A 529 -50.90 18.99 -45.00
C GLY A 529 -51.10 18.87 -43.49
N CYS A 530 -50.38 17.97 -42.81
CA CYS A 530 -50.47 17.79 -41.37
C CYS A 530 -49.79 18.95 -40.65
N SER A 531 -50.48 20.08 -40.54
CA SER A 531 -49.89 21.34 -40.08
C SER A 531 -49.54 21.37 -38.60
N ASN A 532 -50.17 20.50 -37.80
CA ASN A 532 -49.94 20.35 -36.36
C ASN A 532 -48.90 19.29 -35.99
N LEU A 533 -48.37 18.54 -36.96
CA LEU A 533 -47.50 17.40 -36.71
C LEU A 533 -46.10 17.81 -36.23
N GLN A 534 -45.63 17.19 -35.15
CA GLN A 534 -44.23 17.13 -34.75
C GLN A 534 -43.77 15.65 -34.65
N ILE A 535 -42.47 15.38 -34.78
CA ILE A 535 -41.93 14.02 -34.59
C ILE A 535 -40.99 14.07 -33.39
N ASN A 536 -41.40 13.42 -32.31
CA ASN A 536 -40.62 13.26 -31.08
C ASN A 536 -39.89 11.90 -31.03
N ALA A 537 -40.25 11.00 -31.93
CA ALA A 537 -39.63 9.68 -32.08
C ALA A 537 -38.11 9.78 -32.15
N THR A 538 -37.45 9.01 -31.27
CA THR A 538 -35.99 8.88 -31.23
C THR A 538 -35.48 7.72 -32.08
N ASP A 539 -36.37 6.81 -32.44
CA ASP A 539 -36.15 5.73 -33.40
C ASP A 539 -36.37 6.23 -34.84
N SER A 540 -35.92 5.43 -35.81
CA SER A 540 -36.08 5.72 -37.24
C SER A 540 -37.19 4.89 -37.87
N PRO A 541 -37.92 5.43 -38.86
CA PRO A 541 -38.82 4.63 -39.66
C PRO A 541 -38.04 3.57 -40.44
N ASN A 542 -38.55 2.34 -40.48
CA ASN A 542 -38.02 1.32 -41.37
C ASN A 542 -38.41 1.60 -42.83
N LEU A 543 -37.48 2.22 -43.58
CA LEU A 543 -37.65 2.62 -44.98
C LEU A 543 -37.07 1.62 -46.00
N GLN A 544 -36.66 0.41 -45.58
CA GLN A 544 -35.99 -0.55 -46.49
C GLN A 544 -36.87 -0.99 -47.67
N SER A 545 -38.19 -0.90 -47.53
CA SER A 545 -39.16 -1.18 -48.60
C SER A 545 -39.71 0.08 -49.29
N THR A 546 -39.24 1.28 -48.93
CA THR A 546 -39.72 2.55 -49.48
C THR A 546 -38.73 3.08 -50.50
N THR A 547 -39.22 3.50 -51.66
CA THR A 547 -38.39 4.09 -52.74
C THR A 547 -38.69 5.56 -53.01
N SER A 548 -39.75 6.12 -52.42
CA SER A 548 -40.15 7.51 -52.66
C SER A 548 -40.75 8.15 -51.41
N MET A 549 -40.39 9.43 -51.21
CA MET A 549 -40.92 10.33 -50.18
C MET A 549 -41.64 11.52 -50.84
N GLU A 550 -42.28 11.32 -51.99
CA GLU A 550 -42.93 12.41 -52.73
C GLU A 550 -44.03 13.05 -51.87
N ARG A 551 -43.94 14.36 -51.64
CA ARG A 551 -44.88 15.13 -50.80
C ARG A 551 -45.04 14.58 -49.37
N ALA A 552 -44.04 13.89 -48.82
CA ALA A 552 -44.12 13.26 -47.50
C ALA A 552 -44.56 14.25 -46.40
N PHE A 553 -43.98 15.45 -46.36
CA PHE A 553 -44.23 16.53 -45.40
C PHE A 553 -44.68 17.82 -46.07
N LYS A 554 -45.28 17.73 -47.26
CA LYS A 554 -45.79 18.91 -47.96
C LYS A 554 -46.78 19.65 -47.05
N ASN A 555 -46.64 20.96 -46.88
CA ASN A 555 -47.44 21.83 -46.02
C ASN A 555 -47.55 21.36 -44.55
N ALA A 556 -46.62 20.55 -44.06
CA ALA A 556 -46.51 20.23 -42.63
C ALA A 556 -45.78 21.37 -41.92
N THR A 557 -46.48 22.48 -41.67
CA THR A 557 -45.86 23.75 -41.28
C THR A 557 -45.17 23.74 -39.93
N ASN A 558 -45.60 22.90 -38.98
CA ASN A 558 -44.99 22.79 -37.64
C ASN A 558 -44.02 21.61 -37.48
N ILE A 559 -43.63 20.94 -38.57
CA ILE A 559 -42.71 19.81 -38.48
C ILE A 559 -41.35 20.26 -37.92
N SER A 560 -41.04 19.79 -36.72
CA SER A 560 -39.77 19.98 -36.03
C SER A 560 -39.34 18.61 -35.51
N ALA A 561 -38.18 18.13 -35.96
CA ALA A 561 -37.74 16.76 -35.74
C ALA A 561 -36.25 16.60 -36.04
N ASP A 562 -35.51 15.87 -35.21
CA ASP A 562 -34.20 15.35 -35.59
C ASP A 562 -34.38 14.09 -36.44
N ILE A 563 -34.38 14.26 -37.77
CA ILE A 563 -34.54 13.16 -38.74
C ILE A 563 -33.25 12.85 -39.49
N ASN A 564 -32.12 13.41 -39.03
CA ASN A 564 -30.84 13.25 -39.73
C ASN A 564 -30.41 11.78 -39.76
N HIS A 565 -30.75 11.03 -38.71
CA HIS A 565 -30.36 9.65 -38.50
C HIS A 565 -31.20 8.62 -39.30
N TRP A 566 -32.19 9.06 -40.09
CA TRP A 566 -33.01 8.16 -40.91
C TRP A 566 -32.22 7.54 -42.06
N ASP A 567 -32.38 6.23 -42.28
CA ASP A 567 -31.80 5.55 -43.45
C ASP A 567 -32.64 5.82 -44.71
N THR A 568 -32.15 6.72 -45.57
CA THR A 568 -32.77 7.05 -46.86
C THR A 568 -32.12 6.34 -48.06
N SER A 569 -31.27 5.32 -47.84
CA SER A 569 -30.45 4.68 -48.88
C SER A 569 -31.25 4.05 -50.04
N ARG A 570 -32.52 3.72 -49.81
CA ARG A 570 -33.42 3.16 -50.84
C ARG A 570 -34.23 4.21 -51.61
N ILE A 571 -34.21 5.47 -51.19
CA ILE A 571 -35.04 6.53 -51.78
C ILE A 571 -34.46 7.00 -53.12
N THR A 572 -35.32 7.07 -54.14
CA THR A 572 -34.98 7.56 -55.48
C THR A 572 -35.71 8.85 -55.87
N ASN A 573 -36.80 9.20 -55.17
CA ASN A 573 -37.61 10.39 -55.46
C ASN A 573 -38.02 11.14 -54.17
N MET A 574 -37.60 12.40 -54.06
CA MET A 574 -37.89 13.31 -52.94
C MET A 574 -38.63 14.58 -53.40
N LYS A 575 -39.32 14.52 -54.54
CA LYS A 575 -40.12 15.64 -55.07
C LYS A 575 -41.08 16.18 -54.02
N GLU A 576 -41.08 17.50 -53.83
CA GLU A 576 -41.97 18.23 -52.92
C GLU A 576 -41.95 17.73 -51.46
N ALA A 577 -40.91 16.99 -51.01
CA ALA A 577 -40.94 16.32 -49.71
C ALA A 577 -41.20 17.27 -48.53
N PHE A 578 -40.63 18.48 -48.55
CA PHE A 578 -40.82 19.55 -47.55
C PHE A 578 -41.41 20.83 -48.16
N TYR A 579 -42.14 20.71 -49.27
CA TYR A 579 -42.80 21.85 -49.92
C TYR A 579 -43.71 22.55 -48.89
N GLY A 580 -43.50 23.83 -48.61
CA GLY A 580 -44.31 24.62 -47.68
C GLY A 580 -44.17 24.23 -46.21
N ALA A 581 -43.16 23.45 -45.84
CA ALA A 581 -42.84 23.15 -44.44
C ALA A 581 -42.12 24.35 -43.80
N THR A 582 -42.88 25.41 -43.50
CA THR A 582 -42.34 26.75 -43.20
C THR A 582 -41.39 26.80 -42.01
N ASN A 583 -41.58 25.97 -40.98
CA ASN A 583 -40.74 25.95 -39.77
C ASN A 583 -39.64 24.88 -39.79
N PHE A 584 -39.54 24.07 -40.85
CA PHE A 584 -38.57 22.98 -40.93
C PHE A 584 -37.14 23.51 -41.13
N ASN A 585 -36.19 23.08 -40.29
CA ASN A 585 -34.80 23.55 -40.32
C ASN A 585 -33.77 22.53 -39.76
N SER A 586 -34.01 21.23 -39.94
CA SER A 586 -33.15 20.19 -39.38
C SER A 586 -31.92 19.90 -40.23
N ASP A 587 -30.83 19.44 -39.60
CA ASP A 587 -29.66 18.87 -40.29
C ASP A 587 -30.07 17.60 -41.05
N LEU A 588 -29.62 17.45 -42.30
CA LEU A 588 -29.91 16.30 -43.16
C LEU A 588 -28.64 15.71 -43.79
N ASN A 589 -27.45 16.05 -43.31
CA ASN A 589 -26.18 15.61 -43.91
C ASN A 589 -25.98 14.08 -43.94
N ASN A 590 -26.64 13.34 -43.06
CA ASN A 590 -26.54 11.89 -43.02
C ASN A 590 -27.54 11.20 -43.97
N TRP A 591 -28.44 11.96 -44.61
CA TRP A 591 -29.32 11.40 -45.64
C TRP A 591 -28.50 10.95 -46.85
N ASN A 592 -28.73 9.71 -47.25
CA ASN A 592 -28.14 9.15 -48.44
C ASN A 592 -28.88 9.65 -49.69
N MET A 593 -28.19 10.46 -50.48
CA MET A 593 -28.69 11.03 -51.74
C MET A 593 -28.18 10.30 -53.00
N SER A 594 -27.36 9.26 -52.86
CA SER A 594 -26.67 8.63 -53.99
C SER A 594 -27.61 7.94 -54.98
N ASN A 595 -28.81 7.55 -54.55
CA ASN A 595 -29.82 6.92 -55.41
C ASN A 595 -30.94 7.88 -55.83
N VAL A 596 -30.93 9.13 -55.35
CA VAL A 596 -31.98 10.12 -55.62
C VAL A 596 -31.81 10.72 -57.01
N LEU A 597 -32.88 10.69 -57.80
CA LEU A 597 -32.92 11.22 -59.16
C LEU A 597 -33.65 12.58 -59.24
N ASN A 598 -34.61 12.82 -58.33
CA ASN A 598 -35.52 13.97 -58.39
C ASN A 598 -35.70 14.64 -57.02
N THR A 599 -35.32 15.92 -56.93
CA THR A 599 -35.47 16.79 -55.75
C THR A 599 -36.32 18.04 -56.06
N SER A 600 -37.10 17.99 -57.16
CA SER A 600 -37.92 19.12 -57.61
C SER A 600 -38.83 19.65 -56.49
N SER A 601 -38.78 20.96 -56.28
CA SER A 601 -39.56 21.69 -55.27
C SER A 601 -39.44 21.15 -53.83
N MET A 602 -38.37 20.42 -53.49
CA MET A 602 -38.23 19.76 -52.18
C MET A 602 -38.40 20.72 -51.00
N PHE A 603 -37.82 21.93 -51.06
CA PHE A 603 -37.90 22.98 -50.03
C PHE A 603 -38.62 24.24 -50.53
N TYR A 604 -39.49 24.10 -51.55
CA TYR A 604 -40.26 25.24 -52.05
C TYR A 604 -41.07 25.87 -50.92
N GLY A 605 -40.87 27.16 -50.63
CA GLY A 605 -41.58 27.86 -49.57
C GLY A 605 -41.28 27.39 -48.14
N ALA A 606 -40.23 26.59 -47.93
CA ALA A 606 -39.74 26.24 -46.59
C ALA A 606 -38.93 27.41 -46.03
N THR A 607 -39.64 28.45 -45.58
CA THR A 607 -39.07 29.78 -45.31
C THR A 607 -37.94 29.78 -44.28
N SER A 608 -37.99 28.91 -43.27
CA SER A 608 -36.96 28.79 -42.22
C SER A 608 -35.83 27.81 -42.54
N PHE A 609 -35.90 27.08 -43.66
CA PHE A 609 -34.93 26.02 -43.93
C PHE A 609 -33.54 26.58 -44.25
N ASN A 610 -32.57 26.19 -43.44
CA ASN A 610 -31.14 26.43 -43.57
C ASN A 610 -30.34 25.29 -42.90
N GLY A 611 -30.93 24.09 -42.80
CA GLY A 611 -30.29 22.91 -42.21
C GLY A 611 -29.17 22.37 -43.11
N LYS A 612 -28.15 21.75 -42.52
CA LYS A 612 -26.94 21.33 -43.25
C LYS A 612 -27.25 20.22 -44.27
N ILE A 613 -26.72 20.41 -45.48
CA ILE A 613 -26.88 19.52 -46.65
C ILE A 613 -25.61 19.49 -47.52
N ASP A 614 -24.49 19.97 -47.00
CA ASP A 614 -23.20 20.11 -47.69
C ASP A 614 -22.55 18.77 -48.05
N LYS A 615 -22.93 17.68 -47.35
CA LYS A 615 -22.38 16.32 -47.56
C LYS A 615 -23.17 15.45 -48.54
N TRP A 616 -24.25 15.96 -49.12
CA TRP A 616 -25.07 15.17 -50.03
C TRP A 616 -24.31 14.77 -51.30
N ASN A 617 -24.37 13.48 -51.65
CA ASN A 617 -23.94 13.01 -52.96
C ASN A 617 -25.03 13.28 -54.00
N THR A 618 -24.90 14.37 -54.75
CA THR A 618 -25.88 14.82 -55.75
C THR A 618 -25.62 14.30 -57.17
N ALA A 619 -24.60 13.44 -57.38
CA ALA A 619 -24.09 13.11 -58.71
C ALA A 619 -25.12 12.43 -59.64
N ASN A 620 -26.14 11.78 -59.08
CA ASN A 620 -27.20 11.10 -59.83
C ASN A 620 -28.48 11.92 -59.99
N ILE A 621 -28.56 13.12 -59.38
CA ILE A 621 -29.76 13.96 -59.46
C ILE A 621 -29.84 14.57 -60.86
N THR A 622 -31.01 14.46 -61.48
CA THR A 622 -31.26 14.97 -62.84
C THR A 622 -32.18 16.20 -62.87
N THR A 623 -32.98 16.41 -61.82
CA THR A 623 -33.97 17.50 -61.74
C THR A 623 -33.95 18.17 -60.37
N MET A 624 -33.70 19.49 -60.34
CA MET A 624 -33.65 20.35 -59.14
C MET A 624 -34.56 21.59 -59.26
N ASP A 625 -35.53 21.60 -60.17
CA ASP A 625 -36.36 22.78 -60.41
C ASP A 625 -37.11 23.22 -59.16
N ARG A 626 -37.12 24.52 -58.90
CA ARG A 626 -37.76 25.17 -57.74
C ARG A 626 -37.34 24.65 -56.36
N MET A 627 -36.24 23.91 -56.23
CA MET A 627 -35.86 23.22 -54.99
C MET A 627 -35.84 24.14 -53.75
N PHE A 628 -35.30 25.35 -53.87
CA PHE A 628 -35.22 26.36 -52.78
C PHE A 628 -36.03 27.63 -53.09
N ASN A 629 -37.01 27.54 -53.98
CA ASN A 629 -37.83 28.70 -54.36
C ASN A 629 -38.63 29.19 -53.15
N GLY A 630 -38.43 30.44 -52.74
CA GLY A 630 -39.06 31.02 -51.55
C GLY A 630 -38.53 30.47 -50.22
N ALA A 631 -37.43 29.72 -50.20
CA ALA A 631 -36.73 29.33 -48.98
C ALA A 631 -35.89 30.52 -48.49
N THR A 632 -36.55 31.48 -47.85
CA THR A 632 -36.01 32.82 -47.58
C THR A 632 -34.74 32.82 -46.72
N SER A 633 -34.60 31.87 -45.79
CA SER A 633 -33.44 31.75 -44.89
C SER A 633 -32.30 30.88 -45.43
N PHE A 634 -32.47 30.21 -46.57
CA PHE A 634 -31.50 29.24 -47.07
C PHE A 634 -30.20 29.92 -47.53
N ASN A 635 -29.07 29.54 -46.94
CA ASN A 635 -27.73 30.01 -47.28
C ASN A 635 -26.63 28.98 -46.93
N GLN A 636 -26.92 27.68 -47.01
CA GLN A 636 -25.90 26.65 -46.78
C GLN A 636 -24.91 26.56 -47.93
N ASP A 637 -23.64 26.28 -47.61
CA ASP A 637 -22.61 26.03 -48.62
C ASP A 637 -22.93 24.72 -49.36
N ILE A 638 -23.20 24.86 -50.66
CA ILE A 638 -23.51 23.78 -51.60
C ILE A 638 -22.52 23.78 -52.77
N SER A 639 -21.38 24.47 -52.63
CA SER A 639 -20.35 24.56 -53.67
C SER A 639 -19.73 23.19 -54.00
N SER A 640 -19.80 22.23 -53.08
CA SER A 640 -19.31 20.84 -53.24
C SER A 640 -20.22 19.95 -54.11
N TRP A 641 -21.45 20.37 -54.40
CA TRP A 641 -22.41 19.53 -55.10
C TRP A 641 -21.99 19.24 -56.54
N ASN A 642 -22.05 17.96 -56.93
CA ASN A 642 -21.91 17.55 -58.32
C ASN A 642 -23.27 17.66 -59.02
N VAL A 643 -23.42 18.67 -59.87
CA VAL A 643 -24.64 18.93 -60.64
C VAL A 643 -24.50 18.59 -62.14
N SER A 644 -23.46 17.85 -62.53
CA SER A 644 -23.14 17.55 -63.93
C SER A 644 -24.22 16.75 -64.68
N GLN A 645 -25.13 16.07 -63.97
CA GLN A 645 -26.26 15.33 -64.57
C GLN A 645 -27.58 16.10 -64.52
N VAL A 646 -27.61 17.29 -63.90
CA VAL A 646 -28.84 18.06 -63.75
C VAL A 646 -29.19 18.74 -65.07
N THR A 647 -30.42 18.52 -65.53
CA THR A 647 -30.92 19.11 -66.79
C THR A 647 -31.86 20.29 -66.55
N ASN A 648 -32.52 20.35 -65.39
CA ASN A 648 -33.51 21.38 -65.07
C ASN A 648 -33.29 21.98 -63.67
N MET A 649 -33.00 23.29 -63.64
CA MET A 649 -32.80 24.12 -62.44
C MET A 649 -33.73 25.36 -62.44
N ALA A 650 -34.81 25.35 -63.21
CA ALA A 650 -35.70 26.50 -63.32
C ALA A 650 -36.19 26.97 -61.94
N ASN A 651 -36.04 28.26 -61.65
CA ASN A 651 -36.44 28.91 -60.41
C ASN A 651 -35.81 28.32 -59.13
N MET A 652 -34.66 27.63 -59.19
CA MET A 652 -34.06 26.93 -58.04
C MET A 652 -33.94 27.81 -56.79
N PHE A 653 -33.47 29.06 -56.93
CA PHE A 653 -33.28 30.03 -55.84
C PHE A 653 -34.18 31.26 -55.97
N ARG A 654 -35.28 31.17 -56.74
CA ARG A 654 -36.20 32.30 -56.91
C ARG A 654 -36.77 32.70 -55.54
N GLY A 655 -36.53 33.95 -55.11
CA GLY A 655 -36.98 34.45 -53.81
C GLY A 655 -36.25 33.89 -52.59
N ALA A 656 -35.13 33.16 -52.75
CA ALA A 656 -34.26 32.77 -51.64
C ALA A 656 -33.39 33.97 -51.21
N THR A 657 -33.99 34.86 -50.41
CA THR A 657 -33.44 36.19 -50.13
C THR A 657 -32.11 36.21 -49.38
N SER A 658 -31.81 35.18 -48.58
CA SER A 658 -30.54 35.05 -47.85
C SER A 658 -29.42 34.33 -48.61
N PHE A 659 -29.70 33.81 -49.81
CA PHE A 659 -28.75 32.99 -50.54
C PHE A 659 -27.58 33.80 -51.10
N ASP A 660 -26.36 33.49 -50.64
CA ASP A 660 -25.11 34.16 -51.00
C ASP A 660 -23.93 33.17 -51.00
N GLN A 661 -23.95 32.18 -51.89
CA GLN A 661 -22.89 31.15 -52.01
C GLN A 661 -22.18 31.17 -53.36
N ASN A 662 -20.89 30.84 -53.38
CA ASN A 662 -20.12 30.74 -54.61
C ASN A 662 -20.39 29.40 -55.33
N LEU A 663 -20.92 29.46 -56.56
CA LEU A 663 -21.26 28.27 -57.35
C LEU A 663 -20.30 28.02 -58.53
N ALA A 664 -19.11 28.63 -58.52
CA ALA A 664 -18.15 28.55 -59.63
C ALA A 664 -17.72 27.11 -59.98
N SER A 665 -17.74 26.19 -59.01
CA SER A 665 -17.37 24.78 -59.16
C SER A 665 -18.43 23.92 -59.84
N TRP A 666 -19.66 24.42 -59.98
CA TRP A 666 -20.76 23.64 -60.55
C TRP A 666 -20.58 23.43 -62.05
N ASN A 667 -20.54 22.17 -62.48
CA ASN A 667 -20.59 21.83 -63.89
C ASN A 667 -22.04 21.87 -64.40
N ILE A 668 -22.41 22.94 -65.10
CA ILE A 668 -23.76 23.17 -65.63
C ILE A 668 -23.91 22.84 -67.12
N SER A 669 -22.96 22.14 -67.75
CA SER A 669 -22.99 21.86 -69.20
C SER A 669 -24.22 21.05 -69.66
N SER A 670 -24.83 20.26 -68.77
CA SER A 670 -26.04 19.48 -69.07
C SER A 670 -27.36 20.22 -68.80
N VAL A 671 -27.31 21.43 -68.23
CA VAL A 671 -28.51 22.22 -67.91
C VAL A 671 -29.12 22.79 -69.18
N THR A 672 -30.38 22.45 -69.44
CA THR A 672 -31.17 22.96 -70.58
C THR A 672 -32.24 23.97 -70.15
N ASN A 673 -32.55 24.06 -68.85
CA ASN A 673 -33.53 25.00 -68.31
C ASN A 673 -33.08 25.61 -66.98
N ILE A 674 -32.74 26.90 -67.01
CA ILE A 674 -32.30 27.69 -65.84
C ILE A 674 -33.14 28.97 -65.63
N ASN A 675 -34.35 29.00 -66.20
CA ASN A 675 -35.22 30.18 -66.16
C ASN A 675 -35.46 30.70 -64.73
N ASN A 676 -35.32 32.01 -64.54
CA ASN A 676 -35.57 32.69 -63.26
C ASN A 676 -34.74 32.18 -62.07
N PHE A 677 -33.57 31.59 -62.31
CA PHE A 677 -32.72 30.93 -61.30
C PHE A 677 -32.56 31.73 -60.00
N LEU A 678 -32.15 33.01 -60.08
CA LEU A 678 -31.97 33.90 -58.93
C LEU A 678 -33.02 35.00 -58.85
N ARG A 679 -34.15 34.93 -59.58
CA ARG A 679 -35.13 36.03 -59.59
C ARG A 679 -35.61 36.35 -58.16
N GLY A 680 -35.37 37.57 -57.68
CA GLY A 680 -35.72 37.98 -56.31
C GLY A 680 -34.74 37.54 -55.21
N ALA A 681 -33.65 36.82 -55.55
CA ALA A 681 -32.48 36.61 -54.69
C ALA A 681 -31.38 37.64 -55.01
N THR A 682 -30.47 37.85 -54.07
CA THR A 682 -29.35 38.81 -54.20
C THR A 682 -28.08 38.20 -53.64
N MET A 683 -27.20 37.72 -54.50
CA MET A 683 -25.86 37.29 -54.13
C MET A 683 -24.94 38.51 -53.98
N SER A 684 -23.93 38.40 -53.13
CA SER A 684 -22.85 39.39 -53.05
C SER A 684 -22.13 39.50 -54.40
N THR A 685 -21.55 40.68 -54.66
CA THR A 685 -20.80 40.93 -55.90
C THR A 685 -19.68 39.93 -56.11
N GLN A 686 -19.00 39.52 -55.03
CA GLN A 686 -17.92 38.55 -55.08
C GLN A 686 -18.40 37.17 -55.52
N ASN A 687 -19.44 36.64 -54.86
CA ASN A 687 -19.95 35.30 -55.15
C ASN A 687 -20.60 35.22 -56.52
N TYR A 688 -21.35 36.26 -56.91
CA TYR A 688 -22.00 36.29 -58.22
C TYR A 688 -20.97 36.39 -59.36
N SER A 689 -19.97 37.26 -59.23
CA SER A 689 -18.86 37.33 -60.19
C SER A 689 -18.09 36.02 -60.31
N ASN A 690 -17.75 35.37 -59.20
CA ASN A 690 -17.05 34.09 -59.23
C ASN A 690 -17.88 33.00 -59.91
N THR A 691 -19.18 32.95 -59.62
CA THR A 691 -20.11 32.00 -60.24
C THR A 691 -20.13 32.17 -61.76
N LEU A 692 -20.28 33.41 -62.24
CA LEU A 692 -20.25 33.73 -63.67
C LEU A 692 -18.93 33.29 -64.32
N VAL A 693 -17.78 33.60 -63.69
CA VAL A 693 -16.45 33.24 -64.20
C VAL A 693 -16.25 31.73 -64.29
N GLY A 694 -16.70 30.97 -63.28
CA GLY A 694 -16.64 29.51 -63.34
C GLY A 694 -17.47 28.95 -64.50
N TRP A 695 -18.69 29.45 -64.66
CA TRP A 695 -19.64 28.95 -65.65
C TRP A 695 -19.30 29.33 -67.09
N SER A 696 -18.65 30.47 -67.34
CA SER A 696 -18.29 30.87 -68.71
C SER A 696 -17.32 29.90 -69.37
N SER A 697 -16.46 29.24 -68.58
CA SER A 697 -15.52 28.21 -69.05
C SER A 697 -16.18 26.94 -69.58
N LEU A 698 -17.47 26.72 -69.27
CA LEU A 698 -18.21 25.51 -69.62
C LEU A 698 -19.03 25.64 -70.92
N SER A 699 -19.09 26.84 -71.50
CA SER A 699 -19.94 27.18 -72.67
C SER A 699 -21.38 26.63 -72.58
N PRO A 700 -22.11 26.92 -71.48
CA PRO A 700 -23.43 26.32 -71.24
C PRO A 700 -24.49 26.80 -72.24
N GLN A 701 -25.37 25.91 -72.68
CA GLN A 701 -26.46 26.20 -73.63
C GLN A 701 -27.67 26.87 -72.94
N ILE A 702 -27.42 27.88 -72.10
CA ILE A 702 -28.44 28.53 -71.27
C ILE A 702 -28.87 29.92 -71.79
N GLY A 703 -28.05 30.59 -72.60
CA GLY A 703 -28.38 31.87 -73.26
C GLY A 703 -29.04 32.93 -72.35
N GLU A 704 -29.99 33.69 -72.89
CA GLU A 704 -30.73 34.74 -72.15
C GLU A 704 -31.63 34.22 -71.02
N SER A 705 -31.81 32.90 -70.88
CA SER A 705 -32.67 32.32 -69.85
C SER A 705 -32.13 32.46 -68.42
N PHE A 706 -30.82 32.75 -68.29
CA PHE A 706 -30.17 32.97 -67.00
C PHE A 706 -30.47 34.37 -66.43
N HIS A 707 -31.24 34.41 -65.34
CA HIS A 707 -31.58 35.64 -64.62
C HIS A 707 -30.82 35.75 -63.29
N GLY A 708 -29.87 36.68 -63.20
CA GLY A 708 -29.03 36.96 -62.02
C GLY A 708 -29.73 37.58 -60.80
N GLY A 709 -31.06 37.57 -60.76
CA GLY A 709 -31.82 38.28 -59.73
C GLY A 709 -31.53 39.78 -59.67
N ASN A 710 -31.31 40.27 -58.45
CA ASN A 710 -30.86 41.63 -58.15
C ASN A 710 -29.33 41.70 -57.93
N SER A 711 -28.61 40.61 -58.21
CA SER A 711 -27.18 40.49 -57.94
C SER A 711 -26.36 41.39 -58.87
N LYS A 712 -25.31 42.00 -58.33
CA LYS A 712 -24.36 42.83 -59.09
C LYS A 712 -23.08 42.05 -59.34
N TYR A 713 -22.33 42.39 -60.39
CA TYR A 713 -21.03 41.79 -60.70
C TYR A 713 -19.96 42.87 -60.91
N ASN A 714 -18.71 42.48 -60.70
CA ASN A 714 -17.52 43.27 -61.06
C ASN A 714 -17.16 43.09 -62.55
N THR A 715 -16.07 43.72 -63.00
CA THR A 715 -15.59 43.67 -64.39
C THR A 715 -15.38 42.25 -64.92
N ASN A 716 -14.78 41.36 -64.13
CA ASN A 716 -14.56 39.96 -64.56
C ASN A 716 -15.89 39.21 -64.73
N GLY A 717 -16.85 39.48 -63.84
CA GLY A 717 -18.19 38.91 -63.95
C GLY A 717 -18.97 39.44 -65.16
N GLN A 718 -18.80 40.71 -65.55
CA GLN A 718 -19.39 41.26 -66.78
C GLN A 718 -18.86 40.52 -68.01
N ILE A 719 -17.53 40.34 -68.13
CA ILE A 719 -16.91 39.61 -69.24
C ILE A 719 -17.47 38.18 -69.31
N ALA A 720 -17.45 37.46 -68.18
CA ALA A 720 -17.94 36.08 -68.12
C ALA A 720 -19.44 35.97 -68.42
N ARG A 721 -20.26 36.95 -68.00
CA ARG A 721 -21.69 37.00 -68.33
C ARG A 721 -21.89 37.19 -69.82
N ASP A 722 -21.13 38.08 -70.45
CA ASP A 722 -21.21 38.31 -71.89
C ASP A 722 -20.81 37.05 -72.66
N ASP A 723 -19.83 36.28 -72.18
CA ASP A 723 -19.48 34.97 -72.73
C ASP A 723 -20.62 33.94 -72.56
N ILE A 724 -21.33 33.92 -71.42
CA ILE A 724 -22.45 32.98 -71.22
C ILE A 724 -23.65 33.33 -72.10
N VAL A 725 -23.96 34.63 -72.26
CA VAL A 725 -25.18 35.10 -72.94
C VAL A 725 -24.98 35.21 -74.45
N ASN A 726 -23.82 35.67 -74.90
CA ASN A 726 -23.57 35.97 -76.33
C ASN A 726 -22.95 34.81 -77.10
N ASN A 727 -22.52 33.73 -76.43
CA ASN A 727 -21.96 32.55 -77.08
C ASN A 727 -23.06 31.63 -77.64
N LEU A 728 -23.97 32.22 -78.43
CA LEU A 728 -24.87 31.55 -79.39
C LEU A 728 -24.11 31.03 -80.62
N ALA A 729 -22.77 30.94 -80.57
CA ALA A 729 -21.95 30.44 -81.66
C ALA A 729 -21.89 28.91 -81.63
N GLY A 730 -22.98 28.27 -82.06
CA GLY A 730 -23.05 26.83 -82.27
C GLY A 730 -24.42 26.39 -82.77
N ILE A 731 -24.63 26.52 -84.09
CA ILE A 731 -25.39 25.52 -84.85
C ILE A 731 -24.67 24.18 -84.73
#